data_AF-A0A6J4ISW6-F1
#
_entry.id   AF-A0A6J4ISW6-F1
#
_cell.length_a   1.000
_cell.length_b   1.000
_cell.length_c   1.000
_cell.angle_alpha   90.00
_cell.angle_beta   90.00
_cell.angle_gamma   90.00
#
_symmetry.space_group_name_H-M   'P 1'
#
loop_
_entity.id
_entity.type
_entity.pdbx_description
1 polymer ?
#
loop_
_entity_poly.entity_id
_entity_poly.type
_entity_poly.pdbx_seq_one_letter_code
_entity_poly.pdbx_strand_id
1 'polypeptide(L)'
;MPPIHFRKAAVHATVTAVAALTALLPARAQQPGITISAGKPAAKVSPLLYGIFFEEINHAGDGGLYAELVENRSFEDDPAGPRSWTPTLPGASAAVLALDKSQPLHEKNRTALRLEVRAAGPGERAGVANDGYWGMAVRRGEGYRLSLWARADAVMGAGPLRVRLERTGGETIAEAEIRGLSGSAWKQHRVTLRPRVSDDKARLVIESARPGTLWLDMVSLFPEKTWKNRPNGLRPDLAEKLAAMKPAFLRFPGGCFVEGDRLADAYRWKETIGPIESRPGRPNLWGYRSTDGLGYHEYLQLSEDLGAEPMLVVNCGMSHKEVEPLASMQVWIQDALDALEYANGPVTSKWGAVRARAGHPKPFNLRLLEIGNENGGPAYNERYALLYDAILARYPQTRIIANVWGGVPRSRPTPILDEHYYHNPDWFFTNANKYDTYDRKGPQIYVGEYAVTQNAGLGNLHAALSEAAFMMGMERNGDVVTMASYAPLFVNVNDRKWNPDAIGFDSARSYGTPSYYVQKLFAEHRPEHALPTKVTAPPTVAKPATGTVGLGTWLTQAEFKDIKVTGPGGAALFNSDFGAGVPVTNWNVVRGDWKAEGGAFRQTNLGTDMRAVLRSPAVEALSNYTLTLKARKISGAEGFLIMFRVGGAGDYYWWNLGGWNNTRHAVERAAGGGWIVVGTGLAAILGHTYSPFLRFKGGKGVATSLGVIVGLSPLVAGLSLGVFALVVAATRFVSLGSILAALTQASLFWLPLFDGHAAPLPFRLFGLLAALFVIVKHRGNIERLRQGTETRFGAKKPDAGPENTPPV
;
A
#
# COMPACT_ATOMS: atom_id res chain seq x y z
N MET A 1 -35.27 91.25 10.69
CA MET A 1 -34.52 90.10 11.25
C MET A 1 -34.00 89.26 10.09
N PRO A 2 -32.74 88.80 10.10
CA PRO A 2 -32.15 88.06 8.99
C PRO A 2 -32.52 86.57 9.02
N PRO A 3 -32.38 85.87 7.88
CA PRO A 3 -31.59 84.64 7.95
C PRO A 3 -30.38 84.61 7.00
N ILE A 4 -29.34 84.00 7.56
CA ILE A 4 -28.01 83.66 7.04
C ILE A 4 -28.07 82.11 6.85
N HIS A 5 -27.54 81.44 5.81
CA HIS A 5 -26.35 81.71 4.99
C HIS A 5 -26.28 80.87 3.67
N PHE A 6 -25.11 80.94 3.02
CA PHE A 6 -24.41 79.94 2.16
C PHE A 6 -24.84 79.57 0.73
N ARG A 7 -23.79 79.39 -0.08
CA ARG A 7 -23.79 79.33 -1.55
C ARG A 7 -23.72 77.90 -2.10
N LYS A 8 -24.28 77.74 -3.30
CA LYS A 8 -24.10 76.61 -4.22
C LYS A 8 -22.61 76.37 -4.51
N ALA A 9 -21.99 75.33 -3.93
CA ALA A 9 -20.62 74.92 -4.27
C ALA A 9 -20.31 73.41 -4.11
N ALA A 10 -21.21 72.60 -3.52
CA ALA A 10 -20.89 71.23 -3.08
C ALA A 10 -21.53 70.08 -3.91
N VAL A 11 -22.22 70.38 -5.02
CA VAL A 11 -23.03 69.37 -5.77
C VAL A 11 -22.42 68.96 -7.12
N HIS A 12 -21.42 69.67 -7.64
CA HIS A 12 -20.75 69.31 -8.92
C HIS A 12 -19.41 68.57 -8.75
N ALA A 13 -18.83 68.52 -7.55
CA ALA A 13 -17.61 67.74 -7.31
C ALA A 13 -17.87 66.23 -7.16
N THR A 14 -19.04 65.86 -6.61
CA THR A 14 -19.36 64.47 -6.25
C THR A 14 -19.82 63.62 -7.43
N VAL A 15 -20.48 64.22 -8.44
CA VAL A 15 -21.04 63.49 -9.59
C VAL A 15 -19.94 63.06 -10.57
N THR A 16 -18.93 63.90 -10.80
CA THR A 16 -17.80 63.59 -11.70
C THR A 16 -16.87 62.51 -11.14
N ALA A 17 -16.72 62.44 -9.81
CA ALA A 17 -15.92 61.40 -9.15
C ALA A 17 -16.56 60.00 -9.27
N VAL A 18 -17.90 59.91 -9.24
CA VAL A 18 -18.63 58.64 -9.39
C VAL A 18 -18.62 58.15 -10.84
N ALA A 19 -18.65 59.06 -11.83
CA ALA A 19 -18.51 58.71 -13.24
C ALA A 19 -17.09 58.23 -13.62
N ALA A 20 -16.05 58.68 -12.91
CA ALA A 20 -14.69 58.19 -13.11
C ALA A 20 -14.45 56.79 -12.51
N LEU A 21 -15.14 56.44 -11.41
CA LEU A 21 -15.02 55.10 -10.81
C LEU A 21 -15.74 53.99 -11.61
N THR A 22 -16.71 54.33 -12.47
CA THR A 22 -17.41 53.36 -13.32
C THR A 22 -16.73 53.10 -14.68
N ALA A 23 -15.64 53.80 -14.98
CA ALA A 23 -14.79 53.54 -16.15
C ALA A 23 -13.65 52.53 -15.89
N LEU A 24 -13.50 52.04 -14.64
CA LEU A 24 -12.80 50.78 -14.38
C LEU A 24 -13.70 49.64 -14.87
N LEU A 25 -13.67 49.39 -16.18
CA LEU A 25 -14.12 48.12 -16.75
C LEU A 25 -13.52 47.00 -15.90
N PRO A 26 -14.34 46.15 -15.24
CA PRO A 26 -13.78 44.97 -14.60
C PRO A 26 -13.10 44.18 -15.72
N ALA A 27 -11.77 44.01 -15.61
CA ALA A 27 -10.96 43.32 -16.61
C ALA A 27 -11.65 41.98 -16.88
N ARG A 28 -12.28 41.87 -18.06
CA ARG A 28 -13.41 40.96 -18.30
C ARG A 28 -12.95 39.55 -17.98
N ALA A 29 -13.32 39.05 -16.81
CA ALA A 29 -12.68 37.90 -16.18
C ALA A 29 -12.64 36.77 -17.20
N GLN A 30 -11.42 36.39 -17.61
CA GLN A 30 -11.22 35.67 -18.86
C GLN A 30 -12.05 34.40 -18.83
N GLN A 31 -13.10 34.35 -19.67
CA GLN A 31 -14.10 33.29 -19.54
C GLN A 31 -13.40 31.95 -19.73
N PRO A 32 -13.63 30.97 -18.82
CA PRO A 32 -13.04 29.66 -18.95
C PRO A 32 -13.49 29.07 -20.29
N GLY A 33 -12.52 28.64 -21.09
CA GLY A 33 -12.74 28.26 -22.48
C GLY A 33 -11.69 27.27 -22.96
N ILE A 34 -12.13 26.27 -23.71
CA ILE A 34 -11.27 25.25 -24.30
C ILE A 34 -11.31 25.46 -25.82
N THR A 35 -10.16 25.69 -26.43
CA THR A 35 -10.02 25.82 -27.89
C THR A 35 -9.30 24.59 -28.43
N ILE A 36 -9.96 23.81 -29.29
CA ILE A 36 -9.42 22.58 -29.88
C ILE A 36 -9.11 22.85 -31.36
N SER A 37 -7.88 22.57 -31.79
CA SER A 37 -7.43 22.77 -33.17
C SER A 37 -7.75 21.55 -34.06
N ALA A 38 -9.04 21.25 -34.24
CA ALA A 38 -9.50 20.01 -34.88
C ALA A 38 -8.91 19.72 -36.28
N GLY A 39 -8.64 20.76 -37.07
CA GLY A 39 -8.01 20.62 -38.40
C GLY A 39 -6.48 20.47 -38.40
N LYS A 40 -5.86 20.29 -37.24
CA LYS A 40 -4.40 20.16 -37.08
C LYS A 40 -4.05 19.04 -36.10
N PRO A 41 -4.24 17.76 -36.46
CA PRO A 41 -3.79 16.64 -35.63
C PRO A 41 -2.28 16.74 -35.34
N ALA A 42 -1.90 16.43 -34.11
CA ALA A 42 -0.53 16.42 -33.63
C ALA A 42 0.01 14.99 -33.59
N ALA A 43 0.62 14.58 -32.47
CA ALA A 43 1.15 13.22 -32.29
C ALA A 43 0.09 12.15 -32.57
N LYS A 44 0.46 11.12 -33.34
CA LYS A 44 -0.31 9.88 -33.43
C LYS A 44 -0.18 9.14 -32.10
N VAL A 45 -1.30 8.68 -31.56
CA VAL A 45 -1.31 7.93 -30.30
C VAL A 45 -1.17 6.44 -30.60
N SER A 46 -0.22 5.80 -29.93
CA SER A 46 0.06 4.36 -30.07
C SER A 46 -1.19 3.51 -29.78
N PRO A 47 -1.51 2.48 -30.60
CA PRO A 47 -2.57 1.52 -30.29
C PRO A 47 -2.23 0.66 -29.06
N LEU A 48 -0.96 0.63 -28.65
CA LEU A 48 -0.49 -0.07 -27.45
C LEU A 48 -0.45 0.83 -26.21
N LEU A 49 -0.95 2.08 -26.25
CA LEU A 49 -0.75 3.03 -25.15
C LEU A 49 -1.31 2.53 -23.80
N TYR A 50 -2.41 1.80 -23.78
CA TYR A 50 -3.03 1.33 -22.54
C TYR A 50 -3.03 -0.21 -22.47
N GLY A 51 -2.23 -0.75 -21.57
CA GLY A 51 -2.20 -2.18 -21.22
C GLY A 51 -2.40 -2.39 -19.72
N ILE A 52 -2.14 -3.62 -19.28
CA ILE A 52 -2.17 -4.01 -17.87
C ILE A 52 -0.85 -4.64 -17.44
N PHE A 53 -0.51 -4.41 -16.18
CA PHE A 53 0.63 -5.00 -15.49
C PHE A 53 0.17 -6.11 -14.55
N PHE A 54 0.85 -7.25 -14.54
CA PHE A 54 0.57 -8.33 -13.60
C PHE A 54 1.85 -8.89 -12.98
N GLU A 55 1.89 -8.89 -11.65
CA GLU A 55 2.77 -9.71 -10.82
C GLU A 55 1.95 -10.42 -9.74
N GLU A 56 2.50 -11.47 -9.13
CA GLU A 56 1.89 -12.14 -7.98
C GLU A 56 2.16 -11.32 -6.70
N ILE A 57 1.41 -10.24 -6.52
CA ILE A 57 1.38 -9.41 -5.30
C ILE A 57 -0.04 -9.41 -4.73
N ASN A 58 -0.21 -9.25 -3.41
CA ASN A 58 -1.53 -9.15 -2.76
C ASN A 58 -2.51 -10.31 -3.08
N HIS A 59 -2.01 -11.53 -3.35
CA HIS A 59 -2.80 -12.67 -3.84
C HIS A 59 -3.45 -12.43 -5.22
N ALA A 60 -2.79 -11.67 -6.11
CA ALA A 60 -3.30 -11.36 -7.44
C ALA A 60 -3.57 -12.61 -8.29
N GLY A 61 -2.74 -13.64 -8.20
CA GLY A 61 -2.95 -14.93 -8.85
C GLY A 61 -3.51 -15.95 -7.86
N ASP A 62 -2.63 -16.53 -7.03
CA ASP A 62 -2.95 -17.53 -6.01
C ASP A 62 -3.86 -16.95 -4.90
N GLY A 63 -5.16 -17.29 -4.98
CA GLY A 63 -6.22 -16.73 -4.14
C GLY A 63 -6.98 -15.55 -4.74
N GLY A 64 -6.68 -15.21 -6.00
CA GLY A 64 -7.29 -14.13 -6.76
C GLY A 64 -7.70 -14.57 -8.17
N LEU A 65 -6.96 -14.16 -9.19
CA LEU A 65 -7.28 -14.39 -10.60
C LEU A 65 -7.23 -15.88 -10.97
N TYR A 66 -6.37 -16.66 -10.33
CA TYR A 66 -6.29 -18.11 -10.51
C TYR A 66 -7.43 -18.81 -9.74
N ALA A 67 -8.20 -19.68 -10.41
CA ALA A 67 -9.46 -20.19 -9.85
C ALA A 67 -9.31 -21.39 -8.88
N GLU A 68 -8.11 -21.67 -8.36
CA GLU A 68 -7.92 -22.65 -7.28
C GLU A 68 -8.56 -22.14 -5.99
N LEU A 69 -9.35 -22.98 -5.33
CA LEU A 69 -10.00 -22.63 -4.07
C LEU A 69 -9.21 -23.11 -2.84
N VAL A 70 -8.32 -24.10 -3.00
CA VAL A 70 -7.53 -24.69 -1.91
C VAL A 70 -6.21 -23.94 -1.70
N GLU A 71 -6.03 -23.30 -0.55
CA GLU A 71 -4.72 -22.75 -0.13
C GLU A 71 -3.80 -23.91 0.29
N ASN A 72 -2.48 -23.80 0.06
CA ASN A 72 -1.48 -24.82 0.41
C ASN A 72 -1.83 -26.23 -0.11
N ARG A 73 -2.24 -26.33 -1.37
CA ARG A 73 -2.70 -27.58 -2.02
C ARG A 73 -1.66 -28.71 -2.07
N SER A 74 -0.37 -28.37 -2.03
CA SER A 74 0.77 -29.29 -2.12
C SER A 74 1.57 -29.39 -0.82
N PHE A 75 1.10 -28.79 0.27
CA PHE A 75 1.74 -28.85 1.60
C PHE A 75 3.17 -28.28 1.68
N GLU A 76 3.60 -27.46 0.70
CA GLU A 76 4.95 -26.87 0.64
C GLU A 76 5.04 -25.45 1.26
N ASP A 77 3.93 -24.87 1.74
CA ASP A 77 3.88 -23.45 2.17
C ASP A 77 4.59 -23.18 3.51
N ASP A 78 4.67 -24.17 4.41
CA ASP A 78 5.28 -24.04 5.73
C ASP A 78 5.94 -25.37 6.16
N PRO A 79 7.26 -25.42 6.39
CA PRO A 79 7.94 -26.65 6.84
C PRO A 79 7.59 -27.05 8.29
N ALA A 80 6.99 -26.17 9.09
CA ALA A 80 6.61 -26.44 10.47
C ALA A 80 5.28 -27.22 10.62
N GLY A 81 4.42 -27.21 9.59
CA GLY A 81 3.14 -27.91 9.62
C GLY A 81 2.25 -27.61 8.41
N PRO A 82 1.13 -28.34 8.25
CA PRO A 82 0.24 -28.16 7.10
C PRO A 82 -0.60 -26.88 7.26
N ARG A 83 0.01 -25.72 6.99
CA ARG A 83 -0.62 -24.40 6.99
C ARG A 83 -1.95 -24.43 6.22
N SER A 84 -2.98 -23.76 6.76
CA SER A 84 -4.34 -23.68 6.20
C SER A 84 -5.12 -25.00 6.15
N TRP A 85 -4.59 -26.09 6.71
CA TRP A 85 -5.30 -27.34 6.94
C TRP A 85 -5.53 -27.57 8.44
N THR A 86 -6.78 -27.77 8.84
CA THR A 86 -7.17 -27.94 10.25
C THR A 86 -7.85 -29.30 10.49
N PRO A 87 -7.62 -29.97 11.63
CA PRO A 87 -8.29 -31.23 11.95
C PRO A 87 -9.80 -31.05 12.13
N THR A 88 -10.63 -31.96 11.60
CA THR A 88 -12.06 -32.05 11.94
C THR A 88 -12.28 -33.13 13.00
N LEU A 89 -12.66 -32.70 14.21
CA LEU A 89 -12.78 -33.57 15.41
C LEU A 89 -14.03 -33.23 16.27
N PRO A 90 -15.25 -33.54 15.83
CA PRO A 90 -16.40 -33.63 16.73
C PRO A 90 -16.34 -34.87 17.64
N GLY A 91 -16.84 -34.72 18.87
CA GLY A 91 -17.05 -35.85 19.79
C GLY A 91 -15.75 -36.43 20.36
N ALA A 92 -15.66 -37.76 20.43
CA ALA A 92 -14.49 -38.49 20.93
C ALA A 92 -13.44 -38.80 19.84
N SER A 93 -13.67 -38.30 18.62
CA SER A 93 -12.78 -38.50 17.47
C SER A 93 -11.36 -38.01 17.76
N ALA A 94 -10.37 -38.74 17.25
CA ALA A 94 -8.96 -38.37 17.40
C ALA A 94 -8.21 -38.56 16.08
N ALA A 95 -7.56 -37.50 15.59
CA ALA A 95 -6.69 -37.55 14.43
C ALA A 95 -5.44 -36.67 14.65
N VAL A 96 -4.33 -37.07 14.03
CA VAL A 96 -3.05 -36.34 14.06
C VAL A 96 -2.66 -35.99 12.63
N LEU A 97 -2.29 -34.73 12.41
CA LEU A 97 -1.76 -34.22 11.14
C LEU A 97 -0.25 -34.07 11.28
N ALA A 98 0.49 -34.49 10.26
CA ALA A 98 1.93 -34.26 10.15
C ALA A 98 2.31 -34.07 8.67
N LEU A 99 3.44 -33.41 8.41
CA LEU A 99 4.05 -33.43 7.09
C LEU A 99 4.90 -34.69 6.94
N ASP A 100 4.87 -35.32 5.77
CA ASP A 100 5.66 -36.52 5.45
C ASP A 100 6.39 -36.34 4.11
N LYS A 101 7.69 -36.62 4.11
CA LYS A 101 8.59 -36.53 2.95
C LYS A 101 9.25 -37.87 2.58
N SER A 102 8.82 -38.96 3.21
CA SER A 102 9.41 -40.31 3.05
C SER A 102 9.08 -40.96 1.71
N GLN A 103 7.87 -40.71 1.19
CA GLN A 103 7.39 -41.22 -0.09
C GLN A 103 6.58 -40.12 -0.81
N PRO A 104 7.26 -39.14 -1.43
CA PRO A 104 6.62 -37.99 -2.06
C PRO A 104 5.84 -38.39 -3.32
N LEU A 105 4.90 -37.54 -3.76
CA LEU A 105 4.22 -37.73 -5.05
C LEU A 105 5.17 -37.47 -6.23
N HIS A 106 6.01 -36.45 -6.12
CA HIS A 106 6.91 -36.01 -7.19
C HIS A 106 8.29 -35.62 -6.64
N GLU A 107 9.33 -35.61 -7.47
CA GLU A 107 10.67 -35.20 -7.01
C GLU A 107 10.76 -33.70 -6.69
N LYS A 108 9.88 -32.89 -7.29
CA LYS A 108 9.79 -31.42 -7.09
C LYS A 108 8.78 -30.99 -6.02
N ASN A 109 7.71 -31.76 -5.81
CA ASN A 109 6.73 -31.57 -4.73
C ASN A 109 6.89 -32.75 -3.79
N ARG A 110 7.63 -32.52 -2.72
CA ARG A 110 8.20 -33.55 -1.84
C ARG A 110 7.45 -33.72 -0.53
N THR A 111 6.47 -32.87 -0.25
CA THR A 111 5.75 -32.83 1.03
C THR A 111 4.31 -33.30 0.86
N ALA A 112 3.94 -34.36 1.56
CA ALA A 112 2.55 -34.82 1.66
C ALA A 112 1.99 -34.55 3.06
N LEU A 113 0.68 -34.36 3.17
CA LEU A 113 -0.02 -34.41 4.45
C LEU A 113 -0.25 -35.85 4.84
N ARG A 114 0.30 -36.27 5.99
CA ARG A 114 -0.06 -37.51 6.69
C ARG A 114 -1.15 -37.22 7.71
N LEU A 115 -2.29 -37.89 7.56
CA LEU A 115 -3.43 -37.89 8.48
C LEU A 115 -3.55 -39.27 9.14
N GLU A 116 -3.26 -39.33 10.44
CA GLU A 116 -3.41 -40.54 11.25
C GLU A 116 -4.72 -40.45 12.06
N VAL A 117 -5.77 -41.16 11.63
CA VAL A 117 -7.03 -41.28 12.38
C VAL A 117 -6.87 -42.37 13.42
N ARG A 118 -6.93 -41.99 14.70
CA ARG A 118 -6.78 -42.88 15.86
C ARG A 118 -8.12 -43.41 16.37
N ALA A 119 -9.15 -42.55 16.36
CA ALA A 119 -10.50 -42.90 16.77
C ALA A 119 -11.52 -42.25 15.82
N ALA A 120 -12.41 -43.08 15.29
CA ALA A 120 -13.59 -42.69 14.52
C ALA A 120 -14.61 -43.84 14.57
N GLY A 121 -15.75 -43.61 15.21
CA GLY A 121 -16.89 -44.52 15.27
C GLY A 121 -17.98 -44.21 14.21
N PRO A 122 -19.01 -45.07 14.11
CA PRO A 122 -20.16 -44.83 13.23
C PRO A 122 -20.89 -43.53 13.59
N GLY A 123 -20.90 -42.56 12.67
CA GLY A 123 -21.52 -41.25 12.87
C GLY A 123 -20.55 -40.17 13.40
N GLU A 124 -19.36 -40.57 13.85
CA GLU A 124 -18.28 -39.63 14.16
C GLU A 124 -17.59 -39.13 12.87
N ARG A 125 -16.75 -38.10 13.01
CA ARG A 125 -16.01 -37.50 11.90
C ARG A 125 -14.56 -37.32 12.33
N ALA A 126 -13.62 -37.89 11.58
CA ALA A 126 -12.20 -37.64 11.79
C ALA A 126 -11.55 -37.34 10.44
N GLY A 127 -10.93 -36.17 10.32
CA GLY A 127 -10.49 -35.68 9.03
C GLY A 127 -9.70 -34.40 9.08
N VAL A 128 -9.67 -33.73 7.94
CA VAL A 128 -9.04 -32.43 7.73
C VAL A 128 -9.96 -31.50 6.94
N ALA A 129 -9.89 -30.21 7.22
CA ALA A 129 -10.56 -29.14 6.50
C ALA A 129 -9.55 -28.12 5.95
N ASN A 130 -9.89 -27.51 4.82
CA ASN A 130 -9.19 -26.35 4.25
C ASN A 130 -10.23 -25.25 4.01
N ASP A 131 -10.01 -24.08 4.62
CA ASP A 131 -10.94 -22.94 4.51
C ASP A 131 -10.73 -22.12 3.23
N GLY A 132 -9.71 -22.46 2.42
CA GLY A 132 -9.33 -21.72 1.23
C GLY A 132 -8.81 -20.31 1.55
N TYR A 133 -8.77 -19.46 0.53
CA TYR A 133 -8.30 -18.08 0.65
C TYR A 133 -9.34 -17.17 1.35
N TRP A 134 -9.41 -17.29 2.68
CA TRP A 134 -10.39 -16.66 3.59
C TRP A 134 -11.85 -17.05 3.32
N GLY A 135 -12.06 -18.24 2.77
CA GLY A 135 -13.36 -18.80 2.40
C GLY A 135 -13.39 -19.23 0.94
N MET A 136 -14.05 -20.35 0.67
CA MET A 136 -14.36 -20.82 -0.69
C MET A 136 -15.73 -20.28 -1.11
N ALA A 137 -15.78 -19.41 -2.11
CA ALA A 137 -17.06 -18.94 -2.65
C ALA A 137 -17.66 -20.00 -3.59
N VAL A 138 -18.80 -20.55 -3.20
CA VAL A 138 -19.50 -21.61 -3.93
C VAL A 138 -20.94 -21.21 -4.23
N ARG A 139 -21.49 -21.72 -5.33
CA ARG A 139 -22.77 -21.31 -5.88
C ARG A 139 -23.70 -22.51 -6.04
N ARG A 140 -24.96 -22.33 -5.66
CA ARG A 140 -26.00 -23.36 -5.73
C ARG A 140 -26.08 -23.98 -7.13
N GLY A 141 -25.94 -25.31 -7.21
CA GLY A 141 -26.05 -26.09 -8.44
C GLY A 141 -24.83 -26.07 -9.37
N GLU A 142 -23.94 -25.08 -9.26
CA GLU A 142 -22.67 -25.07 -9.99
C GLU A 142 -21.78 -26.25 -9.54
N GLY A 143 -20.93 -26.74 -10.44
CA GLY A 143 -20.06 -27.88 -10.18
C GLY A 143 -18.66 -27.43 -9.78
N TYR A 144 -18.09 -28.12 -8.79
CA TYR A 144 -16.74 -27.91 -8.28
C TYR A 144 -16.00 -29.24 -8.34
N ARG A 145 -14.98 -29.33 -9.21
CA ARG A 145 -14.15 -30.53 -9.39
C ARG A 145 -13.13 -30.60 -8.27
N LEU A 146 -13.35 -31.50 -7.33
CA LEU A 146 -12.32 -31.92 -6.39
C LEU A 146 -11.42 -32.94 -7.09
N SER A 147 -10.11 -32.73 -7.03
CA SER A 147 -9.12 -33.76 -7.30
C SER A 147 -8.08 -33.81 -6.20
N LEU A 148 -7.62 -35.00 -5.87
CA LEU A 148 -6.54 -35.20 -4.89
C LEU A 148 -5.71 -36.41 -5.29
N TRP A 149 -4.43 -36.41 -4.95
CA TRP A 149 -3.64 -37.62 -4.92
C TRP A 149 -3.69 -38.21 -3.51
N ALA A 150 -3.86 -39.52 -3.42
CA ALA A 150 -3.90 -40.24 -2.16
C ALA A 150 -3.13 -41.56 -2.24
N ARG A 151 -2.60 -41.96 -1.08
CA ARG A 151 -2.23 -43.34 -0.73
C ARG A 151 -2.69 -43.61 0.71
N ALA A 152 -2.98 -44.85 1.05
CA ALA A 152 -3.54 -45.19 2.36
C ALA A 152 -3.02 -46.55 2.84
N ASP A 153 -3.02 -46.76 4.16
CA ASP A 153 -2.83 -48.11 4.69
C ASP A 153 -4.03 -49.03 4.36
N ALA A 154 -3.89 -50.32 4.62
CA ALA A 154 -4.91 -51.30 4.27
C ALA A 154 -6.26 -51.09 5.00
N VAL A 155 -6.25 -50.47 6.19
CA VAL A 155 -7.45 -50.25 7.02
C VAL A 155 -8.23 -49.05 6.49
N MET A 156 -7.53 -47.93 6.28
CA MET A 156 -8.05 -46.70 5.70
C MET A 156 -8.50 -46.94 4.25
N GLY A 157 -7.67 -47.61 3.44
CA GLY A 157 -7.92 -47.87 2.02
C GLY A 157 -9.09 -48.83 1.74
N ALA A 158 -9.56 -49.58 2.73
CA ALA A 158 -10.75 -50.44 2.64
C ALA A 158 -12.08 -49.68 2.81
N GLY A 159 -12.05 -48.37 3.12
CA GLY A 159 -13.24 -47.52 3.28
C GLY A 159 -13.34 -46.42 2.20
N PRO A 160 -14.51 -45.77 2.07
CA PRO A 160 -14.60 -44.51 1.35
C PRO A 160 -14.03 -43.37 2.20
N LEU A 161 -13.38 -42.40 1.57
CA LEU A 161 -13.27 -41.04 2.12
C LEU A 161 -14.53 -40.27 1.78
N ARG A 162 -15.07 -39.55 2.76
CA ARG A 162 -16.15 -38.58 2.55
C ARG A 162 -15.55 -37.22 2.32
N VAL A 163 -15.98 -36.57 1.25
CA VAL A 163 -15.54 -35.23 0.88
C VAL A 163 -16.73 -34.30 0.80
N ARG A 164 -16.60 -33.13 1.41
CA ARG A 164 -17.72 -32.21 1.67
C ARG A 164 -17.33 -30.77 1.39
N LEU A 165 -18.33 -30.00 0.99
CA LEU A 165 -18.33 -28.56 1.21
C LEU A 165 -19.20 -28.27 2.43
N GLU A 166 -18.67 -27.50 3.37
CA GLU A 166 -19.39 -27.05 4.57
C GLU A 166 -19.46 -25.54 4.63
N ARG A 167 -20.52 -24.99 5.20
CA ARG A 167 -20.62 -23.57 5.56
C ARG A 167 -19.92 -23.29 6.89
N THR A 168 -19.75 -22.01 7.19
CA THR A 168 -19.49 -21.56 8.56
C THR A 168 -20.56 -22.14 9.51
N GLY A 169 -20.13 -22.87 10.55
CA GLY A 169 -21.01 -23.61 11.47
C GLY A 169 -21.16 -25.10 11.18
N GLY A 170 -20.57 -25.63 10.10
CA GLY A 170 -20.49 -27.08 9.83
C GLY A 170 -21.68 -27.68 9.08
N GLU A 171 -22.59 -26.85 8.54
CA GLU A 171 -23.67 -27.32 7.67
C GLU A 171 -23.09 -27.87 6.35
N THR A 172 -23.23 -29.17 6.09
CA THR A 172 -22.81 -29.78 4.82
C THR A 172 -23.73 -29.36 3.68
N ILE A 173 -23.17 -28.71 2.65
CA ILE A 173 -23.90 -28.18 1.49
C ILE A 173 -23.66 -28.96 0.20
N ALA A 174 -22.55 -29.68 0.08
CA ALA A 174 -22.32 -30.70 -0.94
C ALA A 174 -21.54 -31.86 -0.31
N GLU A 175 -21.75 -33.09 -0.78
CA GLU A 175 -20.94 -34.24 -0.38
C GLU A 175 -20.78 -35.27 -1.50
N ALA A 176 -19.69 -36.04 -1.44
CA ALA A 176 -19.41 -37.19 -2.29
C ALA A 176 -18.53 -38.22 -1.54
N GLU A 177 -18.39 -39.41 -2.09
CA GLU A 177 -17.45 -40.44 -1.60
C GLU A 177 -16.35 -40.75 -2.62
N ILE A 178 -15.12 -40.85 -2.15
CA ILE A 178 -13.95 -41.33 -2.91
C ILE A 178 -13.64 -42.75 -2.46
N ARG A 179 -13.57 -43.70 -3.40
CA ARG A 179 -13.35 -45.14 -3.15
C ARG A 179 -12.11 -45.65 -3.90
N GLY A 180 -11.60 -46.81 -3.47
CA GLY A 180 -10.47 -47.49 -4.13
C GLY A 180 -9.11 -46.84 -3.86
N LEU A 181 -8.91 -46.42 -2.60
CA LEU A 181 -7.70 -45.79 -2.04
C LEU A 181 -6.65 -46.83 -1.58
N SER A 182 -6.90 -48.11 -1.82
CA SER A 182 -6.11 -49.24 -1.36
C SER A 182 -4.69 -49.25 -1.97
N GLY A 183 -3.67 -49.07 -1.13
CA GLY A 183 -2.28 -49.33 -1.48
C GLY A 183 -1.32 -48.21 -1.10
N SER A 184 -0.03 -48.56 -1.08
CA SER A 184 1.08 -47.63 -0.84
C SER A 184 1.47 -46.79 -2.07
N ALA A 185 0.88 -47.05 -3.23
CA ALA A 185 1.11 -46.26 -4.45
C ALA A 185 0.18 -45.04 -4.51
N TRP A 186 0.74 -43.90 -4.92
CA TRP A 186 -0.04 -42.69 -5.16
C TRP A 186 -1.04 -42.88 -6.31
N LYS A 187 -2.28 -42.47 -6.09
CA LYS A 187 -3.35 -42.51 -7.09
C LYS A 187 -4.16 -41.23 -7.07
N GLN A 188 -4.47 -40.69 -8.24
CA GLN A 188 -5.34 -39.54 -8.36
C GLN A 188 -6.82 -39.97 -8.30
N HIS A 189 -7.59 -39.25 -7.49
CA HIS A 189 -9.03 -39.39 -7.36
C HIS A 189 -9.71 -38.08 -7.76
N ARG A 190 -10.90 -38.17 -8.36
CA ARG A 190 -11.69 -37.02 -8.85
C ARG A 190 -13.18 -37.22 -8.58
N VAL A 191 -13.85 -36.19 -8.07
CA VAL A 191 -15.32 -36.12 -7.92
C VAL A 191 -15.81 -34.68 -8.14
N THR A 192 -17.04 -34.50 -8.60
CA THR A 192 -17.68 -33.17 -8.66
C THR A 192 -18.61 -33.00 -7.47
N LEU A 193 -18.42 -31.91 -6.72
CA LEU A 193 -19.32 -31.45 -5.67
C LEU A 193 -20.30 -30.40 -6.25
N ARG A 194 -21.59 -30.49 -5.91
CA ARG A 194 -22.63 -29.54 -6.31
C ARG A 194 -23.36 -28.98 -5.09
N PRO A 195 -23.12 -27.71 -4.69
CA PRO A 195 -23.74 -27.11 -3.51
C PRO A 195 -25.26 -27.02 -3.63
N ARG A 196 -25.97 -27.40 -2.56
CA ARG A 196 -27.43 -27.26 -2.42
C ARG A 196 -27.86 -25.81 -2.17
N VAL A 197 -26.96 -24.99 -1.63
CA VAL A 197 -27.10 -23.54 -1.39
C VAL A 197 -25.79 -22.84 -1.78
N SER A 198 -25.85 -21.53 -2.04
CA SER A 198 -24.65 -20.71 -2.22
C SER A 198 -24.07 -20.29 -0.87
N ASP A 199 -22.76 -20.20 -0.77
CA ASP A 199 -22.07 -19.63 0.39
C ASP A 199 -20.77 -18.95 -0.06
N ASP A 200 -20.37 -17.86 0.60
CA ASP A 200 -19.16 -17.09 0.25
C ASP A 200 -17.93 -17.52 1.07
N LYS A 201 -18.16 -18.33 2.11
CA LYS A 201 -17.20 -18.80 3.10
C LYS A 201 -17.40 -20.29 3.38
N ALA A 202 -17.59 -21.06 2.31
CA ALA A 202 -17.54 -22.51 2.43
C ALA A 202 -16.09 -22.97 2.69
N ARG A 203 -15.95 -24.21 3.15
CA ARG A 203 -14.66 -24.88 3.30
C ARG A 203 -14.73 -26.30 2.74
N LEU A 204 -13.61 -26.80 2.24
CA LEU A 204 -13.45 -28.21 1.86
C LEU A 204 -13.18 -29.04 3.11
N VAL A 205 -13.81 -30.20 3.22
CA VAL A 205 -13.59 -31.16 4.30
C VAL A 205 -13.39 -32.56 3.73
N ILE A 206 -12.39 -33.29 4.23
CA ILE A 206 -12.01 -34.64 3.81
C ILE A 206 -11.93 -35.51 5.09
N GLU A 207 -12.81 -36.49 5.19
CA GLU A 207 -13.07 -37.26 6.41
C GLU A 207 -13.10 -38.78 6.18
N SER A 208 -12.68 -39.51 7.20
CA SER A 208 -12.88 -40.96 7.33
C SER A 208 -13.81 -41.25 8.52
N ALA A 209 -14.57 -42.34 8.40
CA ALA A 209 -15.33 -42.93 9.51
C ALA A 209 -14.62 -44.19 10.07
N ARG A 210 -13.31 -44.32 9.83
CA ARG A 210 -12.49 -45.46 10.26
C ARG A 210 -11.09 -45.00 10.71
N PRO A 211 -10.53 -45.61 11.77
CA PRO A 211 -9.11 -45.49 12.09
C PRO A 211 -8.20 -45.96 10.96
N GLY A 212 -6.97 -45.46 10.94
CA GLY A 212 -5.94 -45.74 9.94
C GLY A 212 -5.22 -44.48 9.45
N THR A 213 -4.26 -44.65 8.56
CA THR A 213 -3.42 -43.59 8.02
C THR A 213 -3.74 -43.32 6.56
N LEU A 214 -3.98 -42.05 6.26
CA LEU A 214 -4.14 -41.49 4.92
C LEU A 214 -2.96 -40.56 4.64
N TRP A 215 -2.50 -40.54 3.40
CA TRP A 215 -1.64 -39.49 2.88
C TRP A 215 -2.34 -38.77 1.73
N LEU A 216 -2.25 -37.45 1.73
CA LEU A 216 -2.82 -36.56 0.73
C LEU A 216 -1.71 -35.69 0.11
N ASP A 217 -1.81 -35.46 -1.19
CA ASP A 217 -0.95 -34.54 -1.94
C ASP A 217 -1.77 -33.90 -3.08
N MET A 218 -1.36 -32.71 -3.52
CA MET A 218 -1.95 -31.93 -4.62
C MET A 218 -3.49 -31.90 -4.59
N VAL A 219 -4.05 -31.50 -3.45
CA VAL A 219 -5.51 -31.42 -3.25
C VAL A 219 -6.04 -30.11 -3.84
N SER A 220 -6.89 -30.22 -4.85
CA SER A 220 -7.33 -29.09 -5.67
C SER A 220 -8.86 -29.09 -5.80
N LEU A 221 -9.48 -27.93 -5.63
CA LEU A 221 -10.93 -27.73 -5.81
C LEU A 221 -11.16 -26.60 -6.81
N PHE A 222 -11.38 -26.96 -8.07
CA PHE A 222 -11.61 -26.00 -9.14
C PHE A 222 -13.10 -25.89 -9.50
N PRO A 223 -13.64 -24.68 -9.69
CA PRO A 223 -14.91 -24.51 -10.40
C PRO A 223 -14.90 -25.22 -11.77
N GLU A 224 -16.01 -25.84 -12.16
CA GLU A 224 -16.23 -26.28 -13.54
C GLU A 224 -16.36 -25.07 -14.48
N LYS A 225 -16.88 -23.96 -13.95
CA LYS A 225 -17.06 -22.68 -14.63
C LYS A 225 -15.90 -21.73 -14.33
N THR A 226 -14.89 -21.76 -15.18
CA THR A 226 -13.82 -20.76 -15.25
C THR A 226 -14.10 -19.75 -16.36
N TRP A 227 -13.40 -18.61 -16.36
CA TRP A 227 -13.47 -17.67 -17.47
C TRP A 227 -13.07 -18.35 -18.77
N LYS A 228 -13.85 -18.13 -19.84
CA LYS A 228 -13.73 -18.80 -21.16
C LYS A 228 -13.74 -20.35 -21.08
N ASN A 229 -14.19 -20.94 -19.97
CA ASN A 229 -14.17 -22.38 -19.69
C ASN A 229 -12.78 -23.04 -19.79
N ARG A 230 -11.69 -22.28 -19.56
CA ARG A 230 -10.32 -22.81 -19.63
C ARG A 230 -10.05 -23.82 -18.48
N PRO A 231 -9.52 -25.02 -18.75
CA PRO A 231 -8.99 -25.89 -17.68
C PRO A 231 -7.80 -25.19 -17.01
N ASN A 232 -7.58 -25.42 -15.71
CA ASN A 232 -6.60 -24.67 -14.91
C ASN A 232 -6.80 -23.12 -15.00
N GLY A 233 -8.03 -22.70 -15.29
CA GLY A 233 -8.34 -21.35 -15.75
C GLY A 233 -8.60 -20.33 -14.64
N LEU A 234 -9.17 -19.21 -15.07
CA LEU A 234 -9.24 -17.99 -14.26
C LEU A 234 -10.62 -17.78 -13.65
N ARG A 235 -10.64 -17.02 -12.56
CA ARG A 235 -11.84 -16.61 -11.82
C ARG A 235 -12.64 -15.60 -12.66
N PRO A 236 -13.93 -15.89 -13.01
CA PRO A 236 -14.70 -15.07 -13.96
C PRO A 236 -14.81 -13.57 -13.64
N ASP A 237 -15.18 -13.19 -12.42
CA ASP A 237 -15.44 -11.78 -12.09
C ASP A 237 -14.19 -10.88 -12.11
N LEU A 238 -13.01 -11.47 -11.89
CA LEU A 238 -11.72 -10.76 -12.00
C LEU A 238 -11.26 -10.68 -13.46
N ALA A 239 -11.31 -11.78 -14.20
CA ALA A 239 -10.95 -11.81 -15.62
C ALA A 239 -11.89 -10.95 -16.48
N GLU A 240 -13.17 -10.86 -16.14
CA GLU A 240 -14.14 -9.95 -16.78
C GLU A 240 -13.80 -8.46 -16.55
N LYS A 241 -13.26 -8.09 -15.39
CA LYS A 241 -12.76 -6.72 -15.14
C LYS A 241 -11.54 -6.40 -16.00
N LEU A 242 -10.63 -7.36 -16.18
CA LEU A 242 -9.50 -7.20 -17.11
C LEU A 242 -9.98 -7.01 -18.55
N ALA A 243 -10.88 -7.87 -19.01
CA ALA A 243 -11.47 -7.76 -20.36
C ALA A 243 -12.22 -6.44 -20.56
N ALA A 244 -12.90 -5.94 -19.53
CA ALA A 244 -13.58 -4.65 -19.55
C ALA A 244 -12.62 -3.45 -19.67
N MET A 245 -11.35 -3.57 -19.25
CA MET A 245 -10.33 -2.53 -19.48
C MET A 245 -9.84 -2.51 -20.94
N LYS A 246 -10.13 -3.53 -21.76
CA LYS A 246 -9.67 -3.68 -23.15
C LYS A 246 -8.15 -3.43 -23.33
N PRO A 247 -7.28 -4.08 -22.53
CA PRO A 247 -5.85 -3.83 -22.58
C PRO A 247 -5.26 -4.21 -23.94
N ALA A 248 -4.40 -3.35 -24.47
CA ALA A 248 -3.69 -3.62 -25.72
C ALA A 248 -2.50 -4.58 -25.55
N PHE A 249 -1.94 -4.68 -24.33
CA PHE A 249 -0.90 -5.63 -23.96
C PHE A 249 -1.02 -6.05 -22.48
N LEU A 250 -0.40 -7.17 -22.12
CA LEU A 250 -0.24 -7.66 -20.75
C LEU A 250 1.25 -7.81 -20.42
N ARG A 251 1.81 -6.99 -19.51
CA ARG A 251 3.14 -7.17 -18.91
C ARG A 251 3.06 -8.24 -17.82
N PHE A 252 3.81 -9.32 -17.98
CA PHE A 252 3.88 -10.42 -17.02
C PHE A 252 5.27 -11.09 -17.05
N PRO A 253 5.68 -11.81 -16.00
CA PRO A 253 5.02 -11.96 -14.71
C PRO A 253 5.48 -10.86 -13.73
N GLY A 254 5.77 -9.66 -14.26
CA GLY A 254 6.85 -8.73 -13.87
C GLY A 254 6.90 -8.20 -12.45
N GLY A 255 7.31 -6.94 -12.31
CA GLY A 255 7.65 -6.37 -11.02
C GLY A 255 8.73 -7.18 -10.32
N CYS A 256 8.80 -7.03 -9.00
CA CYS A 256 9.73 -7.75 -8.14
C CYS A 256 9.62 -9.28 -8.27
N PHE A 257 8.44 -9.83 -8.64
CA PHE A 257 8.20 -11.28 -8.71
C PHE A 257 9.07 -12.01 -9.76
N VAL A 258 9.54 -11.32 -10.81
CA VAL A 258 10.48 -11.89 -11.79
C VAL A 258 11.91 -12.01 -11.23
N GLU A 259 12.28 -11.07 -10.36
CA GLU A 259 13.60 -10.95 -9.74
C GLU A 259 13.77 -11.87 -8.55
N GLY A 260 12.74 -11.93 -7.69
CA GLY A 260 12.81 -12.55 -6.37
C GLY A 260 13.63 -11.71 -5.37
N ASP A 261 13.49 -12.05 -4.09
CA ASP A 261 14.36 -11.48 -3.05
C ASP A 261 15.81 -12.01 -3.18
N ARG A 262 15.94 -13.25 -3.67
CA ARG A 262 17.17 -13.93 -4.10
C ARG A 262 16.98 -14.61 -5.45
N LEU A 263 18.07 -14.92 -6.16
CA LEU A 263 18.05 -15.63 -7.45
C LEU A 263 17.51 -17.06 -7.37
N ALA A 264 17.49 -17.63 -6.16
CA ALA A 264 16.84 -18.90 -5.84
C ALA A 264 15.30 -18.82 -5.79
N ASP A 265 14.76 -17.62 -5.49
CA ASP A 265 13.32 -17.34 -5.41
C ASP A 265 12.78 -16.69 -6.71
N ALA A 266 13.68 -16.37 -7.66
CA ALA A 266 13.37 -15.76 -8.96
C ALA A 266 12.38 -16.61 -9.79
N TYR A 267 11.58 -15.95 -10.64
CA TYR A 267 10.66 -16.65 -11.53
C TYR A 267 11.39 -17.54 -12.56
N ARG A 268 11.00 -18.81 -12.64
CA ARG A 268 11.51 -19.80 -13.61
C ARG A 268 10.38 -20.33 -14.47
N TRP A 269 10.15 -19.71 -15.63
CA TRP A 269 8.98 -19.99 -16.47
C TRP A 269 8.81 -21.49 -16.81
N LYS A 270 9.93 -22.21 -17.01
CA LYS A 270 9.98 -23.66 -17.28
C LYS A 270 9.39 -24.53 -16.16
N GLU A 271 9.40 -24.04 -14.92
CA GLU A 271 8.85 -24.74 -13.76
C GLU A 271 7.37 -24.44 -13.55
N THR A 272 6.83 -23.49 -14.31
CA THR A 272 5.43 -23.05 -14.29
C THR A 272 4.60 -23.66 -15.42
N ILE A 273 5.11 -24.68 -16.12
CA ILE A 273 4.42 -25.35 -17.22
C ILE A 273 4.38 -26.86 -17.01
N GLY A 274 3.48 -27.54 -17.74
CA GLY A 274 3.25 -28.97 -17.59
C GLY A 274 2.27 -29.32 -16.45
N PRO A 275 2.20 -30.60 -16.04
CA PRO A 275 1.30 -31.08 -15.01
C PRO A 275 1.49 -30.34 -13.68
N ILE A 276 0.38 -30.02 -13.00
CA ILE A 276 0.38 -29.19 -11.80
C ILE A 276 1.17 -29.84 -10.66
N GLU A 277 1.10 -31.17 -10.52
CA GLU A 277 1.89 -32.00 -9.60
C GLU A 277 3.41 -31.96 -9.84
N SER A 278 3.86 -31.45 -10.99
CA SER A 278 5.28 -31.27 -11.32
C SER A 278 5.80 -29.83 -11.15
N ARG A 279 4.93 -28.86 -10.87
CA ARG A 279 5.30 -27.46 -10.62
C ARG A 279 5.65 -27.28 -9.13
N PRO A 280 6.89 -26.90 -8.76
CA PRO A 280 7.31 -26.82 -7.35
C PRO A 280 6.67 -25.67 -6.57
N GLY A 281 6.19 -24.64 -7.27
CA GLY A 281 5.97 -23.32 -6.68
C GLY A 281 7.25 -22.75 -6.04
N ARG A 282 7.15 -21.59 -5.37
CA ARG A 282 8.28 -20.99 -4.65
C ARG A 282 7.85 -19.95 -3.62
N PRO A 283 8.71 -19.64 -2.63
CA PRO A 283 8.51 -18.48 -1.77
C PRO A 283 8.39 -17.21 -2.60
N ASN A 284 7.41 -16.38 -2.29
CA ASN A 284 7.20 -15.08 -2.90
C ASN A 284 7.74 -13.99 -1.96
N LEU A 285 8.47 -13.02 -2.51
CA LEU A 285 9.01 -11.88 -1.75
C LEU A 285 7.92 -11.08 -1.00
N TRP A 286 6.67 -11.17 -1.47
CA TRP A 286 5.50 -10.55 -0.86
C TRP A 286 4.94 -11.31 0.36
N GLY A 287 5.64 -12.34 0.87
CA GLY A 287 5.38 -12.94 2.19
C GLY A 287 4.39 -14.10 2.20
N TYR A 288 4.21 -14.79 1.08
CA TYR A 288 3.45 -16.03 0.94
C TYR A 288 4.17 -16.98 -0.03
N ARG A 289 3.64 -18.17 -0.31
CA ARG A 289 4.16 -19.06 -1.37
C ARG A 289 3.28 -18.92 -2.62
N SER A 290 3.86 -18.86 -3.81
CA SER A 290 3.11 -19.06 -5.05
C SER A 290 3.14 -20.54 -5.46
N THR A 291 2.01 -21.03 -5.98
CA THR A 291 1.87 -22.40 -6.49
C THR A 291 2.39 -22.55 -7.92
N ASP A 292 2.67 -21.44 -8.61
CA ASP A 292 2.96 -21.38 -10.05
C ASP A 292 1.90 -22.12 -10.92
N GLY A 293 0.66 -22.22 -10.39
CA GLY A 293 -0.51 -22.74 -11.09
C GLY A 293 -1.01 -21.80 -12.19
N LEU A 294 -0.89 -20.49 -11.97
CA LEU A 294 -0.98 -19.45 -13.00
C LEU A 294 0.42 -19.23 -13.58
N GLY A 295 0.80 -20.09 -14.53
CA GLY A 295 2.14 -20.14 -15.09
C GLY A 295 2.26 -19.52 -16.48
N TYR A 296 3.42 -19.72 -17.11
CA TYR A 296 3.78 -19.10 -18.39
C TYR A 296 2.77 -19.38 -19.51
N HIS A 297 2.27 -20.62 -19.59
CA HIS A 297 1.23 -20.98 -20.56
C HIS A 297 -0.09 -20.27 -20.26
N GLU A 298 -0.49 -20.21 -18.99
CA GLU A 298 -1.73 -19.58 -18.57
C GLU A 298 -1.72 -18.05 -18.79
N TYR A 299 -0.58 -17.36 -18.62
CA TYR A 299 -0.43 -15.93 -18.97
C TYR A 299 -0.49 -15.67 -20.49
N LEU A 300 0.15 -16.51 -21.30
CA LEU A 300 0.06 -16.42 -22.76
C LEU A 300 -1.37 -16.66 -23.25
N GLN A 301 -2.07 -17.63 -22.65
CA GLN A 301 -3.47 -17.91 -22.94
C GLN A 301 -4.41 -16.78 -22.48
N LEU A 302 -4.13 -16.13 -21.35
CA LEU A 302 -4.84 -14.94 -20.88
C LEU A 302 -4.67 -13.77 -21.85
N SER A 303 -3.46 -13.52 -22.34
CA SER A 303 -3.20 -12.47 -23.35
C SER A 303 -4.04 -12.70 -24.61
N GLU A 304 -4.05 -13.93 -25.13
CA GLU A 304 -4.88 -14.33 -26.28
C GLU A 304 -6.39 -14.16 -26.00
N ASP A 305 -6.88 -14.59 -24.82
CA ASP A 305 -8.31 -14.51 -24.47
C ASP A 305 -8.81 -13.08 -24.22
N LEU A 306 -7.91 -12.15 -23.85
CA LEU A 306 -8.14 -10.70 -23.76
C LEU A 306 -8.04 -9.99 -25.12
N GLY A 307 -7.37 -10.59 -26.11
CA GLY A 307 -7.00 -9.92 -27.36
C GLY A 307 -5.82 -8.95 -27.23
N ALA A 308 -5.00 -9.13 -26.19
CA ALA A 308 -3.84 -8.28 -25.85
C ALA A 308 -2.53 -8.89 -26.37
N GLU A 309 -1.55 -8.07 -26.75
CA GLU A 309 -0.19 -8.58 -27.02
C GLU A 309 0.47 -9.05 -25.70
N PRO A 310 0.99 -10.29 -25.62
CA PRO A 310 1.77 -10.71 -24.46
C PRO A 310 3.10 -9.95 -24.43
N MET A 311 3.48 -9.46 -23.24
CA MET A 311 4.75 -8.82 -22.96
C MET A 311 5.45 -9.57 -21.81
N LEU A 312 6.55 -10.23 -22.13
CA LEU A 312 7.31 -11.03 -21.17
C LEU A 312 8.44 -10.20 -20.54
N VAL A 313 8.46 -10.12 -19.21
CA VAL A 313 9.63 -9.69 -18.44
C VAL A 313 10.53 -10.90 -18.19
N VAL A 314 11.81 -10.81 -18.57
CA VAL A 314 12.81 -11.85 -18.27
C VAL A 314 13.81 -11.34 -17.24
N ASN A 315 14.11 -12.15 -16.22
CA ASN A 315 15.15 -11.82 -15.25
C ASN A 315 16.52 -11.78 -15.95
N CYS A 316 17.29 -10.72 -15.72
CA CYS A 316 18.59 -10.50 -16.36
C CYS A 316 19.80 -11.04 -15.57
N GLY A 317 19.61 -12.00 -14.67
CA GLY A 317 20.64 -12.48 -13.75
C GLY A 317 20.81 -11.57 -12.52
N MET A 318 19.73 -10.96 -12.05
CA MET A 318 19.69 -10.05 -10.90
C MET A 318 18.46 -10.35 -10.02
N SER A 319 18.63 -10.15 -8.71
CA SER A 319 17.55 -10.12 -7.71
C SER A 319 17.71 -8.87 -6.84
N HIS A 320 16.81 -8.65 -5.89
CA HIS A 320 16.92 -7.54 -4.94
C HIS A 320 18.22 -7.56 -4.10
N LYS A 321 18.89 -8.71 -3.98
CA LYS A 321 20.06 -8.89 -3.10
C LYS A 321 21.29 -9.48 -3.79
N GLU A 322 21.14 -10.04 -4.98
CA GLU A 322 22.17 -10.86 -5.64
C GLU A 322 22.31 -10.49 -7.11
N VAL A 323 23.55 -10.61 -7.60
CA VAL A 323 23.91 -10.34 -8.99
C VAL A 323 24.73 -11.53 -9.48
N GLU A 324 24.18 -12.29 -10.43
CA GLU A 324 24.81 -13.48 -10.99
C GLU A 324 26.16 -13.12 -11.65
N PRO A 325 27.26 -13.88 -11.43
CA PRO A 325 28.51 -13.68 -12.14
C PRO A 325 28.33 -13.76 -13.66
N LEU A 326 28.98 -12.87 -14.43
CA LEU A 326 28.80 -12.80 -15.89
C LEU A 326 29.10 -14.13 -16.60
N ALA A 327 30.03 -14.94 -16.09
CA ALA A 327 30.34 -16.26 -16.64
C ALA A 327 29.17 -17.26 -16.56
N SER A 328 28.23 -17.06 -15.63
CA SER A 328 27.03 -17.89 -15.47
C SER A 328 25.83 -17.41 -16.30
N MET A 329 25.93 -16.25 -16.99
CA MET A 329 24.79 -15.63 -17.69
C MET A 329 24.14 -16.48 -18.77
N GLN A 330 24.82 -17.52 -19.27
CA GLN A 330 24.29 -18.42 -20.29
C GLN A 330 22.96 -19.09 -19.88
N VAL A 331 22.73 -19.35 -18.58
CA VAL A 331 21.47 -19.94 -18.11
C VAL A 331 20.29 -18.98 -18.35
N TRP A 332 20.47 -17.69 -18.03
CA TRP A 332 19.46 -16.64 -18.18
C TRP A 332 19.20 -16.30 -19.66
N ILE A 333 20.27 -16.25 -20.46
CA ILE A 333 20.19 -16.08 -21.91
C ILE A 333 19.38 -17.23 -22.54
N GLN A 334 19.72 -18.48 -22.21
CA GLN A 334 19.00 -19.64 -22.75
C GLN A 334 17.55 -19.68 -22.25
N ASP A 335 17.26 -19.22 -21.03
CA ASP A 335 15.90 -19.17 -20.50
C ASP A 335 14.98 -18.24 -21.31
N ALA A 336 15.47 -17.05 -21.67
CA ALA A 336 14.76 -16.11 -22.53
C ALA A 336 14.58 -16.65 -23.97
N LEU A 337 15.61 -17.26 -24.55
CA LEU A 337 15.53 -17.86 -25.89
C LEU A 337 14.58 -19.06 -25.95
N ASP A 338 14.55 -19.88 -24.90
CA ASP A 338 13.64 -21.01 -24.73
C ASP A 338 12.19 -20.52 -24.55
N ALA A 339 11.96 -19.43 -23.81
CA ALA A 339 10.63 -18.82 -23.63
C ALA A 339 10.06 -18.34 -24.98
N LEU A 340 10.88 -17.63 -25.77
CA LEU A 340 10.53 -17.22 -27.12
C LEU A 340 10.29 -18.42 -28.05
N GLU A 341 11.05 -19.52 -27.91
CA GLU A 341 10.78 -20.74 -28.68
C GLU A 341 9.46 -21.41 -28.25
N TYR A 342 9.14 -21.40 -26.95
CA TYR A 342 7.87 -21.90 -26.45
C TYR A 342 6.70 -21.10 -27.01
N ALA A 343 6.75 -19.77 -26.93
CA ALA A 343 5.67 -18.91 -27.40
C ALA A 343 5.51 -18.93 -28.93
N ASN A 344 6.63 -18.92 -29.67
CA ASN A 344 6.60 -18.64 -31.12
C ASN A 344 7.07 -19.79 -32.02
N GLY A 345 7.80 -20.77 -31.49
CA GLY A 345 8.45 -21.81 -32.29
C GLY A 345 7.47 -22.76 -32.99
N PRO A 346 7.88 -23.40 -34.10
CA PRO A 346 7.07 -24.41 -34.78
C PRO A 346 6.90 -25.64 -33.89
N VAL A 347 5.86 -26.44 -34.11
CA VAL A 347 5.58 -27.66 -33.32
C VAL A 347 6.67 -28.74 -33.43
N THR A 348 7.64 -28.57 -34.34
CA THR A 348 8.83 -29.41 -34.52
C THR A 348 10.03 -28.96 -33.69
N SER A 349 10.03 -27.75 -33.11
CA SER A 349 11.08 -27.31 -32.19
C SER A 349 10.87 -27.91 -30.80
N LYS A 350 11.90 -27.88 -29.95
CA LYS A 350 11.86 -28.46 -28.60
C LYS A 350 10.70 -27.88 -27.80
N TRP A 351 10.63 -26.56 -27.71
CA TRP A 351 9.63 -25.88 -26.88
C TRP A 351 8.30 -25.65 -27.58
N GLY A 352 8.29 -25.49 -28.90
CA GLY A 352 7.04 -25.47 -29.70
C GLY A 352 6.28 -26.80 -29.61
N ALA A 353 6.99 -27.92 -29.53
CA ALA A 353 6.38 -29.23 -29.26
C ALA A 353 5.81 -29.34 -27.83
N VAL A 354 6.43 -28.69 -26.82
CA VAL A 354 5.87 -28.63 -25.45
C VAL A 354 4.60 -27.78 -25.42
N ARG A 355 4.60 -26.62 -26.09
CA ARG A 355 3.39 -25.76 -26.25
C ARG A 355 2.25 -26.53 -26.93
N ALA A 356 2.56 -27.27 -28.00
CA ALA A 356 1.58 -28.10 -28.70
C ALA A 356 0.99 -29.21 -27.82
N ARG A 357 1.83 -29.90 -27.01
CA ARG A 357 1.36 -30.90 -26.03
C ARG A 357 0.54 -30.31 -24.89
N ALA A 358 0.75 -29.04 -24.54
CA ALA A 358 -0.12 -28.30 -23.60
C ALA A 358 -1.49 -27.91 -24.22
N GLY A 359 -1.76 -28.27 -25.48
CA GLY A 359 -3.03 -28.03 -26.15
C GLY A 359 -3.06 -26.84 -27.10
N HIS A 360 -1.94 -26.10 -27.24
CA HIS A 360 -1.87 -24.90 -28.10
C HIS A 360 -0.79 -25.06 -29.19
N PRO A 361 -1.11 -25.67 -30.35
CA PRO A 361 -0.12 -25.89 -31.40
C PRO A 361 0.27 -24.61 -32.16
N LYS A 362 -0.54 -23.55 -32.14
CA LYS A 362 -0.27 -22.29 -32.85
C LYS A 362 0.71 -21.41 -32.05
N PRO A 363 1.49 -20.54 -32.69
CA PRO A 363 2.25 -19.50 -31.99
C PRO A 363 1.34 -18.53 -31.22
N PHE A 364 1.77 -18.11 -30.02
CA PHE A 364 1.16 -17.01 -29.24
C PHE A 364 1.59 -15.61 -29.73
N ASN A 365 2.58 -15.53 -30.62
CA ASN A 365 3.04 -14.28 -31.25
C ASN A 365 3.62 -13.24 -30.25
N LEU A 366 4.38 -13.72 -29.27
CA LEU A 366 5.12 -12.92 -28.30
C LEU A 366 6.21 -12.09 -28.98
N ARG A 367 6.04 -10.77 -28.97
CA ARG A 367 6.95 -9.80 -29.61
C ARG A 367 7.48 -8.72 -28.67
N LEU A 368 6.81 -8.44 -27.55
CA LEU A 368 7.27 -7.51 -26.52
C LEU A 368 8.08 -8.28 -25.47
N LEU A 369 9.31 -7.86 -25.21
CA LEU A 369 10.17 -8.49 -24.19
C LEU A 369 10.97 -7.44 -23.44
N GLU A 370 10.88 -7.45 -22.12
CA GLU A 370 11.62 -6.58 -21.21
C GLU A 370 12.77 -7.35 -20.56
N ILE A 371 13.96 -6.76 -20.56
CA ILE A 371 15.16 -7.34 -19.95
C ILE A 371 15.35 -6.74 -18.56
N GLY A 372 15.21 -7.57 -17.53
CA GLY A 372 15.19 -7.16 -16.12
C GLY A 372 13.85 -6.55 -15.70
N ASN A 373 13.71 -6.25 -14.40
CA ASN A 373 12.68 -5.37 -13.85
C ASN A 373 13.41 -4.38 -12.93
N GLU A 374 13.10 -3.09 -12.99
CA GLU A 374 13.64 -2.04 -12.11
C GLU A 374 15.19 -2.03 -11.96
N ASN A 375 15.91 -2.66 -12.90
CA ASN A 375 17.35 -2.82 -12.81
C ASN A 375 18.11 -1.60 -13.39
N GLY A 376 19.40 -1.48 -13.03
CA GLY A 376 20.24 -0.39 -13.55
C GLY A 376 21.69 -0.44 -13.10
N GLY A 377 22.43 0.62 -13.43
CA GLY A 377 23.87 0.73 -13.14
C GLY A 377 24.75 -0.18 -14.03
N PRO A 378 26.06 -0.29 -13.71
CA PRO A 378 27.02 -1.01 -14.55
C PRO A 378 26.66 -2.50 -14.76
N ALA A 379 26.24 -3.19 -13.70
CA ALA A 379 25.87 -4.60 -13.76
C ALA A 379 24.72 -4.87 -14.73
N TYR A 380 23.66 -4.04 -14.68
CA TYR A 380 22.56 -4.14 -15.63
C TYR A 380 23.01 -3.86 -17.07
N ASN A 381 23.84 -2.83 -17.28
CA ASN A 381 24.34 -2.47 -18.60
C ASN A 381 25.15 -3.59 -19.29
N GLU A 382 25.91 -4.38 -18.52
CA GLU A 382 26.60 -5.59 -19.02
C GLU A 382 25.61 -6.70 -19.42
N ARG A 383 24.65 -7.00 -18.54
CA ARG A 383 23.66 -8.08 -18.70
C ARG A 383 22.67 -7.79 -19.83
N TYR A 384 22.27 -6.53 -19.96
CA TYR A 384 21.46 -6.02 -21.06
C TYR A 384 22.12 -6.31 -22.41
N ALA A 385 23.43 -6.07 -22.56
CA ALA A 385 24.13 -6.34 -23.81
C ALA A 385 24.09 -7.82 -24.21
N LEU A 386 24.36 -8.72 -23.26
CA LEU A 386 24.38 -10.16 -23.49
C LEU A 386 23.00 -10.71 -23.91
N LEU A 387 21.94 -10.27 -23.23
CA LEU A 387 20.57 -10.68 -23.53
C LEU A 387 20.06 -10.05 -24.83
N TYR A 388 20.33 -8.75 -25.06
CA TYR A 388 19.96 -8.04 -26.28
C TYR A 388 20.55 -8.71 -27.53
N ASP A 389 21.86 -8.96 -27.53
CA ASP A 389 22.56 -9.56 -28.67
C ASP A 389 22.06 -10.98 -28.95
N ALA A 390 21.94 -11.81 -27.91
CA ALA A 390 21.50 -13.19 -28.07
C ALA A 390 20.04 -13.30 -28.54
N ILE A 391 19.14 -12.47 -28.00
CA ILE A 391 17.71 -12.47 -28.37
C ILE A 391 17.56 -12.00 -29.82
N LEU A 392 18.14 -10.86 -30.21
CA LEU A 392 17.96 -10.34 -31.56
C LEU A 392 18.71 -11.12 -32.64
N ALA A 393 19.79 -11.83 -32.30
CA ALA A 393 20.45 -12.76 -33.21
C ALA A 393 19.56 -13.95 -33.63
N ARG A 394 18.58 -14.35 -32.80
CA ARG A 394 17.67 -15.48 -33.08
C ARG A 394 16.22 -15.08 -33.34
N TYR A 395 15.79 -13.95 -32.80
CA TYR A 395 14.43 -13.41 -32.91
C TYR A 395 14.49 -11.90 -33.21
N PRO A 396 14.96 -11.49 -34.41
CA PRO A 396 15.18 -10.08 -34.76
C PRO A 396 13.91 -9.22 -34.78
N GLN A 397 12.73 -9.85 -34.79
CA GLN A 397 11.42 -9.19 -34.68
C GLN A 397 11.02 -8.80 -33.24
N THR A 398 11.81 -9.17 -32.22
CA THR A 398 11.51 -8.87 -30.82
C THR A 398 11.72 -7.38 -30.53
N ARG A 399 10.72 -6.74 -29.92
CA ARG A 399 10.80 -5.37 -29.42
C ARG A 399 11.30 -5.40 -27.98
N ILE A 400 12.57 -5.06 -27.81
CA ILE A 400 13.24 -5.03 -26.51
C ILE A 400 12.84 -3.78 -25.72
N ILE A 401 12.50 -3.97 -24.46
CA ILE A 401 12.24 -2.93 -23.46
C ILE A 401 13.36 -3.00 -22.40
N ALA A 402 13.84 -1.84 -21.95
CA ALA A 402 14.92 -1.73 -20.98
C ALA A 402 14.54 -0.84 -19.79
N ASN A 403 15.14 -1.12 -18.63
CA ASN A 403 14.86 -0.43 -17.37
C ASN A 403 15.69 0.86 -17.18
N VAL A 404 15.19 1.79 -16.36
CA VAL A 404 15.80 3.11 -16.12
C VAL A 404 16.35 3.37 -14.70
N TRP A 405 16.05 2.51 -13.71
CA TRP A 405 16.16 2.85 -12.28
C TRP A 405 17.57 3.28 -11.82
N GLY A 406 18.61 2.64 -12.37
CA GLY A 406 20.02 3.00 -12.17
C GLY A 406 20.65 3.74 -13.35
N GLY A 407 19.84 4.40 -14.17
CA GLY A 407 20.21 5.05 -15.44
C GLY A 407 20.01 4.15 -16.66
N VAL A 408 19.77 4.81 -17.80
CA VAL A 408 19.57 4.17 -19.12
C VAL A 408 20.79 3.32 -19.52
N PRO A 409 20.64 2.04 -19.92
CA PRO A 409 21.76 1.25 -20.44
C PRO A 409 22.25 1.83 -21.77
N ARG A 410 23.58 1.82 -21.97
CA ARG A 410 24.27 2.44 -23.10
C ARG A 410 25.09 1.46 -23.93
N SER A 411 25.18 0.20 -23.50
CA SER A 411 25.93 -0.85 -24.19
C SER A 411 25.30 -1.26 -25.52
N ARG A 412 23.97 -1.14 -25.66
CA ARG A 412 23.19 -1.47 -26.85
C ARG A 412 22.05 -0.46 -27.06
N PRO A 413 21.45 -0.36 -28.26
CA PRO A 413 20.30 0.50 -28.50
C PRO A 413 19.15 0.15 -27.56
N THR A 414 18.57 1.16 -26.92
CA THR A 414 17.35 1.03 -26.12
C THR A 414 16.19 1.58 -26.95
N PRO A 415 15.41 0.76 -27.68
CA PRO A 415 14.35 1.27 -28.53
C PRO A 415 13.10 1.67 -27.72
N ILE A 416 12.85 0.98 -26.60
CA ILE A 416 11.82 1.31 -25.62
C ILE A 416 12.45 1.32 -24.23
N LEU A 417 12.19 2.37 -23.45
CA LEU A 417 12.65 2.55 -22.07
C LEU A 417 11.45 2.53 -21.13
N ASP A 418 11.53 1.75 -20.06
CA ASP A 418 10.52 1.68 -19.00
C ASP A 418 10.81 2.71 -17.89
N GLU A 419 9.78 3.49 -17.52
CA GLU A 419 9.81 4.50 -16.47
C GLU A 419 8.69 4.27 -15.43
N HIS A 420 9.05 4.12 -14.15
CA HIS A 420 8.12 3.84 -13.06
C HIS A 420 7.84 5.08 -12.17
N TYR A 421 6.58 5.28 -11.74
CA TYR A 421 6.13 6.45 -10.97
C TYR A 421 5.18 6.13 -9.81
N TYR A 422 5.68 6.26 -8.58
CA TYR A 422 4.92 6.10 -7.35
C TYR A 422 4.99 7.37 -6.48
N HIS A 423 3.93 8.17 -6.45
CA HIS A 423 3.95 9.50 -5.80
C HIS A 423 2.59 9.96 -5.23
N ASN A 424 2.51 11.21 -4.76
CA ASN A 424 1.27 11.89 -4.34
C ASN A 424 0.48 12.53 -5.52
N PRO A 425 -0.81 12.90 -5.34
CA PRO A 425 -1.64 13.45 -6.41
C PRO A 425 -1.09 14.75 -7.00
N ASP A 426 -0.48 15.61 -6.18
CA ASP A 426 0.05 16.90 -6.62
C ASP A 426 1.15 16.72 -7.67
N TRP A 427 2.02 15.72 -7.51
CA TRP A 427 3.09 15.43 -8.48
C TRP A 427 2.53 14.96 -9.82
N PHE A 428 1.59 14.01 -9.84
CA PHE A 428 0.98 13.54 -11.09
C PHE A 428 0.28 14.67 -11.84
N PHE A 429 -0.45 15.52 -11.13
CA PHE A 429 -1.13 16.67 -11.72
C PHE A 429 -0.14 17.73 -12.26
N THR A 430 0.92 18.05 -11.50
CA THR A 430 1.92 19.05 -11.91
C THR A 430 2.89 18.55 -12.98
N ASN A 431 3.07 17.22 -13.11
CA ASN A 431 3.89 16.58 -14.15
C ASN A 431 3.06 16.13 -15.37
N ALA A 432 1.82 16.59 -15.52
CA ALA A 432 0.98 16.36 -16.71
C ALA A 432 1.57 16.89 -18.03
N ASN A 433 2.70 17.61 -17.99
CA ASN A 433 3.50 18.10 -19.12
C ASN A 433 4.94 17.54 -19.18
N LYS A 434 5.27 16.53 -18.37
CA LYS A 434 6.62 15.97 -18.25
C LYS A 434 7.24 15.54 -19.59
N TYR A 435 6.45 14.93 -20.47
CA TYR A 435 6.92 14.45 -21.78
C TYR A 435 6.96 15.54 -22.87
N ASP A 436 6.39 16.73 -22.61
CA ASP A 436 6.32 17.82 -23.60
C ASP A 436 7.73 18.28 -24.04
N THR A 437 8.75 18.10 -23.21
CA THR A 437 10.15 18.48 -23.46
C THR A 437 11.10 17.31 -23.77
N TYR A 438 10.62 16.06 -23.83
CA TYR A 438 11.46 14.90 -24.15
C TYR A 438 12.04 14.99 -25.57
N ASP A 439 13.21 14.37 -25.81
CA ASP A 439 13.78 14.28 -27.15
C ASP A 439 13.01 13.25 -28.00
N ARG A 440 12.42 13.71 -29.10
CA ARG A 440 11.67 12.87 -30.06
C ARG A 440 12.57 11.96 -30.91
N LYS A 441 13.89 12.08 -30.78
CA LYS A 441 14.89 11.15 -31.31
C LYS A 441 15.39 10.14 -30.26
N GLY A 442 14.92 10.25 -29.02
CA GLY A 442 15.26 9.35 -27.92
C GLY A 442 14.55 7.99 -28.02
N PRO A 443 14.66 7.15 -26.97
CA PRO A 443 13.86 5.93 -26.86
C PRO A 443 12.36 6.26 -26.84
N GLN A 444 11.54 5.34 -27.34
CA GLN A 444 10.11 5.35 -27.01
C GLN A 444 9.95 5.07 -25.52
N ILE A 445 8.97 5.69 -24.88
CA ILE A 445 8.70 5.50 -23.46
C ILE A 445 7.57 4.50 -23.27
N TYR A 446 7.83 3.55 -22.38
CA TYR A 446 6.84 2.75 -21.70
C TYR A 446 6.75 3.28 -20.26
N VAL A 447 5.53 3.55 -19.77
CA VAL A 447 5.31 3.87 -18.35
C VAL A 447 4.77 2.62 -17.66
N GLY A 448 5.67 1.69 -17.34
CA GLY A 448 5.31 0.32 -16.99
C GLY A 448 4.61 0.15 -15.66
N GLU A 449 4.92 1.04 -14.72
CA GLU A 449 4.26 1.09 -13.43
C GLU A 449 3.97 2.54 -13.05
N TYR A 450 2.70 2.88 -12.86
CA TYR A 450 2.34 4.14 -12.22
C TYR A 450 1.10 4.04 -11.34
N ALA A 451 1.17 4.66 -10.17
CA ALA A 451 0.03 4.91 -9.30
C ALA A 451 0.31 6.05 -8.32
N VAL A 452 -0.76 6.76 -7.91
CA VAL A 452 -0.69 7.66 -6.76
C VAL A 452 -0.70 6.81 -5.48
N THR A 453 0.47 6.53 -4.91
CA THR A 453 0.63 5.73 -3.68
C THR A 453 0.55 6.54 -2.40
N GLN A 454 0.87 7.82 -2.45
CA GLN A 454 0.85 8.72 -1.29
C GLN A 454 -0.46 9.50 -1.23
N ASN A 455 -1.01 9.72 -0.03
CA ASN A 455 -2.30 10.41 0.18
C ASN A 455 -3.52 9.76 -0.53
N ALA A 456 -3.40 8.52 -1.00
CA ALA A 456 -4.46 7.79 -1.70
C ALA A 456 -5.35 6.95 -0.76
N GLY A 457 -4.82 6.46 0.36
CA GLY A 457 -5.50 5.45 1.17
C GLY A 457 -5.61 4.13 0.40
N LEU A 458 -6.83 3.58 0.28
CA LEU A 458 -7.13 2.39 -0.54
C LEU A 458 -7.47 2.74 -2.01
N GLY A 459 -7.09 3.93 -2.46
CA GLY A 459 -7.49 4.53 -3.74
C GLY A 459 -8.66 5.49 -3.55
N ASN A 460 -8.55 6.70 -4.12
CA ASN A 460 -9.58 7.74 -4.00
C ASN A 460 -9.72 8.58 -5.28
N LEU A 461 -10.76 9.42 -5.35
CA LEU A 461 -11.06 10.20 -6.54
C LEU A 461 -9.98 11.27 -6.86
N HIS A 462 -9.32 11.84 -5.85
CA HIS A 462 -8.27 12.83 -6.07
C HIS A 462 -7.04 12.18 -6.73
N ALA A 463 -6.62 11.02 -6.24
CA ALA A 463 -5.59 10.19 -6.87
C ALA A 463 -5.92 9.91 -8.35
N ALA A 464 -7.11 9.36 -8.62
CA ALA A 464 -7.53 9.00 -9.97
C ALA A 464 -7.64 10.20 -10.93
N LEU A 465 -8.07 11.38 -10.46
CA LEU A 465 -8.10 12.60 -11.26
C LEU A 465 -6.70 13.15 -11.58
N SER A 466 -5.75 13.02 -10.65
CA SER A 466 -4.34 13.36 -10.92
C SER A 466 -3.68 12.37 -11.88
N GLU A 467 -3.98 11.08 -11.76
CA GLU A 467 -3.56 10.05 -12.73
C GLU A 467 -4.12 10.36 -14.13
N ALA A 468 -5.41 10.70 -14.24
CA ALA A 468 -6.02 11.15 -15.49
C ALA A 468 -5.33 12.38 -16.10
N ALA A 469 -4.91 13.35 -15.28
CA ALA A 469 -4.15 14.51 -15.74
C ALA A 469 -2.79 14.10 -16.34
N PHE A 470 -2.08 13.18 -15.69
CA PHE A 470 -0.84 12.61 -16.20
C PHE A 470 -1.05 11.80 -17.49
N MET A 471 -2.13 11.01 -17.57
CA MET A 471 -2.51 10.23 -18.75
C MET A 471 -2.82 11.10 -19.97
N MET A 472 -3.49 12.25 -19.81
CA MET A 472 -3.62 13.23 -20.90
C MET A 472 -2.28 13.82 -21.35
N GLY A 473 -1.27 13.84 -20.47
CA GLY A 473 0.12 14.14 -20.81
C GLY A 473 0.76 13.06 -21.70
N MET A 474 0.47 11.80 -21.42
CA MET A 474 0.92 10.66 -22.22
C MET A 474 0.26 10.64 -23.61
N GLU A 475 -1.07 10.82 -23.71
CA GLU A 475 -1.76 10.90 -25.01
C GLU A 475 -1.28 12.08 -25.86
N ARG A 476 -1.07 13.25 -25.25
CA ARG A 476 -0.57 14.44 -25.95
C ARG A 476 0.81 14.22 -26.58
N ASN A 477 1.62 13.36 -25.97
CA ASN A 477 2.96 12.99 -26.43
C ASN A 477 3.01 11.54 -26.91
N GLY A 478 1.97 11.07 -27.61
CA GLY A 478 1.89 9.70 -28.14
C GLY A 478 2.97 9.33 -29.18
N ASP A 479 3.73 10.32 -29.65
CA ASP A 479 4.96 10.21 -30.44
C ASP A 479 6.17 9.75 -29.60
N VAL A 480 6.14 10.00 -28.28
CA VAL A 480 7.17 9.63 -27.30
C VAL A 480 6.67 8.47 -26.42
N VAL A 481 5.53 8.63 -25.75
CA VAL A 481 4.95 7.62 -24.85
C VAL A 481 4.06 6.68 -25.66
N THR A 482 4.46 5.42 -25.77
CA THR A 482 3.81 4.45 -26.67
C THR A 482 3.10 3.32 -25.95
N MET A 483 3.36 3.13 -24.65
CA MET A 483 2.82 2.10 -23.79
C MET A 483 2.72 2.66 -22.36
N ALA A 484 1.74 2.19 -21.57
CA ALA A 484 1.59 2.52 -20.15
C ALA A 484 0.72 1.47 -19.43
N SER A 485 1.00 1.22 -18.15
CA SER A 485 0.18 0.33 -17.30
C SER A 485 0.17 0.79 -15.84
N TYR A 486 -1.02 0.74 -15.22
CA TYR A 486 -1.19 1.00 -13.79
C TYR A 486 -0.73 -0.20 -12.95
N ALA A 487 -0.11 0.06 -11.79
CA ALA A 487 0.38 -0.96 -10.89
C ALA A 487 0.21 -0.59 -9.40
N PRO A 488 -0.09 -1.55 -8.50
CA PRO A 488 -0.51 -2.93 -8.77
C PRO A 488 -1.96 -3.04 -9.25
N LEU A 489 -2.26 -4.14 -9.95
CA LEU A 489 -3.58 -4.34 -10.57
C LEU A 489 -4.64 -4.90 -9.61
N PHE A 490 -4.23 -5.73 -8.65
CA PHE A 490 -5.11 -6.58 -7.87
C PHE A 490 -4.77 -6.57 -6.36
N VAL A 491 -5.81 -6.70 -5.52
CA VAL A 491 -5.64 -6.89 -4.07
C VAL A 491 -6.75 -7.73 -3.45
N ASN A 492 -6.38 -8.87 -2.83
CA ASN A 492 -7.27 -9.56 -1.91
C ASN A 492 -7.39 -8.72 -0.64
N VAL A 493 -8.61 -8.28 -0.30
CA VAL A 493 -8.83 -7.30 0.78
C VAL A 493 -8.48 -7.82 2.18
N ASN A 494 -8.27 -9.13 2.33
CA ASN A 494 -7.93 -9.79 3.59
C ASN A 494 -6.42 -9.77 3.91
N ASP A 495 -5.54 -9.65 2.91
CA ASP A 495 -4.10 -9.56 3.12
C ASP A 495 -3.43 -8.66 2.07
N ARG A 496 -3.16 -7.42 2.49
CA ARG A 496 -2.64 -6.33 1.64
C ARG A 496 -1.15 -6.13 1.91
N LYS A 497 -0.33 -6.26 0.87
CA LYS A 497 1.11 -6.02 0.89
C LYS A 497 1.46 -4.62 0.38
N TRP A 498 0.71 -4.14 -0.60
CA TRP A 498 0.84 -2.80 -1.19
C TRP A 498 -0.51 -2.06 -1.21
N ASN A 499 -0.49 -0.74 -1.41
CA ASN A 499 -1.67 0.10 -1.65
C ASN A 499 -1.28 1.37 -2.46
N PRO A 500 -2.22 1.97 -3.22
CA PRO A 500 -3.52 1.44 -3.62
C PRO A 500 -3.40 0.51 -4.84
N ASP A 501 -4.52 -0.09 -5.23
CA ASP A 501 -4.58 -1.06 -6.31
C ASP A 501 -5.82 -0.76 -7.19
N ALA A 502 -5.81 -1.22 -8.45
CA ALA A 502 -6.93 -0.99 -9.35
C ALA A 502 -8.18 -1.80 -8.95
N ILE A 503 -8.03 -3.09 -8.63
CA ILE A 503 -9.15 -4.02 -8.40
C ILE A 503 -9.03 -4.68 -7.03
N GLY A 504 -9.96 -4.38 -6.12
CA GLY A 504 -10.07 -5.04 -4.82
C GLY A 504 -11.09 -6.18 -4.82
N PHE A 505 -10.80 -7.28 -4.14
CA PHE A 505 -11.68 -8.45 -4.09
C PHE A 505 -11.58 -9.26 -2.79
N ASP A 506 -12.60 -10.05 -2.50
CA ASP A 506 -12.56 -11.15 -1.53
C ASP A 506 -12.89 -12.47 -2.25
N SER A 507 -13.08 -13.57 -1.52
CA SER A 507 -13.43 -14.89 -2.07
C SER A 507 -14.61 -14.86 -3.06
N ALA A 508 -15.57 -13.94 -2.88
CA ALA A 508 -16.88 -13.97 -3.53
C ALA A 508 -17.21 -12.74 -4.38
N ARG A 509 -16.55 -11.61 -4.14
CA ARG A 509 -16.92 -10.27 -4.64
C ARG A 509 -15.69 -9.51 -5.11
N SER A 510 -15.88 -8.57 -6.02
CA SER A 510 -14.80 -7.73 -6.54
C SER A 510 -15.29 -6.36 -7.04
N TYR A 511 -14.49 -5.31 -6.81
CA TYR A 511 -14.79 -3.92 -7.16
C TYR A 511 -13.57 -3.24 -7.79
N GLY A 512 -13.82 -2.25 -8.66
CA GLY A 512 -12.78 -1.35 -9.16
C GLY A 512 -12.69 -0.11 -8.27
N THR A 513 -11.48 0.37 -8.01
CA THR A 513 -11.23 1.70 -7.40
C THR A 513 -11.49 2.82 -8.42
N PRO A 514 -11.54 4.10 -8.00
CA PRO A 514 -11.65 5.22 -8.95
C PRO A 514 -10.58 5.18 -10.06
N SER A 515 -9.35 4.74 -9.73
CA SER A 515 -8.26 4.57 -10.69
C SER A 515 -8.58 3.51 -11.75
N TYR A 516 -9.16 2.36 -11.39
CA TYR A 516 -9.62 1.36 -12.39
C TYR A 516 -10.59 1.96 -13.41
N TYR A 517 -11.55 2.79 -12.96
CA TYR A 517 -12.50 3.42 -13.88
C TYR A 517 -11.84 4.48 -14.77
N VAL A 518 -10.81 5.19 -14.29
CA VAL A 518 -9.98 6.08 -15.11
C VAL A 518 -9.20 5.29 -16.16
N GLN A 519 -8.49 4.21 -15.77
CA GLN A 519 -7.78 3.34 -16.72
C GLN A 519 -8.71 2.81 -17.82
N LYS A 520 -9.87 2.28 -17.42
CA LYS A 520 -10.91 1.80 -18.35
C LYS A 520 -11.41 2.91 -19.27
N LEU A 521 -11.71 4.11 -18.74
CA LEU A 521 -12.24 5.23 -19.52
C LEU A 521 -11.28 5.64 -20.64
N PHE A 522 -9.99 5.82 -20.32
CA PHE A 522 -8.96 6.18 -21.30
C PHE A 522 -8.71 5.06 -22.32
N ALA A 523 -8.62 3.80 -21.88
CA ALA A 523 -8.46 2.67 -22.80
C ALA A 523 -9.65 2.53 -23.79
N GLU A 524 -10.88 2.74 -23.32
CA GLU A 524 -12.08 2.68 -24.17
C GLU A 524 -12.23 3.86 -25.14
N HIS A 525 -11.62 5.02 -24.85
CA HIS A 525 -11.78 6.27 -25.60
C HIS A 525 -10.47 6.81 -26.18
N ARG A 526 -9.42 5.97 -26.20
CA ARG A 526 -8.08 6.30 -26.69
C ARG A 526 -8.15 6.93 -28.09
N PRO A 527 -7.72 8.19 -28.27
CA PRO A 527 -7.77 8.85 -29.56
C PRO A 527 -6.79 8.21 -30.55
N GLU A 528 -6.98 8.42 -31.85
CA GLU A 528 -5.98 8.04 -32.85
C GLU A 528 -4.85 9.09 -32.94
N HIS A 529 -5.19 10.36 -32.78
CA HIS A 529 -4.27 11.50 -32.84
C HIS A 529 -4.61 12.49 -31.72
N ALA A 530 -3.59 13.04 -31.07
CA ALA A 530 -3.75 14.15 -30.14
C ALA A 530 -4.18 15.40 -30.91
N LEU A 531 -5.15 16.16 -30.37
CA LEU A 531 -5.57 17.44 -30.93
C LEU A 531 -5.01 18.59 -30.08
N PRO A 532 -4.28 19.57 -30.66
CA PRO A 532 -3.77 20.72 -29.93
C PRO A 532 -4.90 21.48 -29.24
N THR A 533 -4.86 21.45 -27.91
CA THR A 533 -5.92 21.96 -27.05
C THR A 533 -5.36 23.06 -26.17
N LYS A 534 -5.94 24.27 -26.27
CA LYS A 534 -5.62 25.40 -25.41
C LYS A 534 -6.72 25.57 -24.38
N VAL A 535 -6.40 25.29 -23.12
CA VAL A 535 -7.26 25.63 -21.98
C VAL A 535 -6.95 27.07 -21.57
N THR A 536 -8.00 27.88 -21.50
CA THR A 536 -7.98 29.23 -20.95
C THR A 536 -8.85 29.19 -19.69
N ALA A 537 -8.31 29.60 -18.54
CA ALA A 537 -9.04 29.67 -17.29
C ALA A 537 -8.59 30.91 -16.49
N PRO A 538 -9.45 31.48 -15.62
CA PRO A 538 -9.00 32.46 -14.65
C PRO A 538 -7.83 31.89 -13.84
N PRO A 539 -6.74 32.65 -13.61
CA PRO A 539 -5.60 32.14 -12.86
C PRO A 539 -6.05 31.74 -11.45
N THR A 540 -5.84 30.48 -11.10
CA THR A 540 -6.02 30.01 -9.72
C THR A 540 -5.02 30.75 -8.86
N VAL A 541 -5.46 31.77 -8.12
CA VAL A 541 -4.61 32.48 -7.16
C VAL A 541 -4.32 31.53 -6.01
N ALA A 542 -3.25 30.75 -6.15
CA ALA A 542 -2.71 29.96 -5.08
C ALA A 542 -2.42 30.90 -3.92
N LYS A 543 -3.16 30.78 -2.82
CA LYS A 543 -2.86 31.53 -1.59
C LYS A 543 -1.42 31.18 -1.20
N PRO A 544 -0.48 32.14 -1.23
CA PRO A 544 0.91 31.80 -1.00
C PRO A 544 1.06 31.36 0.45
N ALA A 545 1.62 30.17 0.65
CA ALA A 545 1.80 29.60 1.98
C ALA A 545 2.68 30.53 2.83
N THR A 546 2.12 31.00 3.95
CA THR A 546 2.74 31.91 4.90
C THR A 546 3.43 31.14 6.02
N GLY A 547 4.52 31.69 6.56
CA GLY A 547 5.12 31.20 7.81
C GLY A 547 6.45 31.86 8.10
N THR A 548 7.05 31.51 9.23
CA THR A 548 8.35 32.05 9.66
C THR A 548 9.54 31.22 9.14
N VAL A 549 10.75 31.65 9.49
CA VAL A 549 12.02 30.95 9.28
C VAL A 549 12.47 30.24 10.56
N GLY A 550 13.39 29.31 10.42
CA GLY A 550 14.03 28.63 11.55
C GLY A 550 15.34 27.98 11.15
N LEU A 551 15.99 27.33 12.12
CA LEU A 551 17.25 26.63 11.99
C LEU A 551 17.12 25.27 12.67
N GLY A 552 17.89 24.31 12.20
CA GLY A 552 17.96 23.00 12.85
C GLY A 552 19.26 22.25 12.60
N THR A 553 19.44 21.17 13.34
CA THR A 553 20.49 20.17 13.12
C THR A 553 19.93 18.77 13.36
N TRP A 554 20.65 17.77 12.85
CA TRP A 554 20.33 16.36 13.01
C TRP A 554 21.65 15.59 13.18
N LEU A 555 21.85 14.94 14.33
CA LEU A 555 23.10 14.26 14.70
C LEU A 555 24.38 15.12 14.55
N THR A 556 24.23 16.45 14.65
CA THR A 556 25.26 17.44 14.29
C THR A 556 25.20 18.68 15.17
N GLN A 557 26.38 19.18 15.54
CA GLN A 557 26.57 20.49 16.15
C GLN A 557 26.86 21.53 15.08
N ALA A 558 26.22 22.70 15.15
CA ALA A 558 26.41 23.76 14.16
C ALA A 558 26.30 25.15 14.80
N GLU A 559 26.88 26.15 14.14
CA GLU A 559 26.70 27.55 14.49
C GLU A 559 26.21 28.37 13.29
N PHE A 560 25.38 29.38 13.58
CA PHE A 560 24.76 30.25 12.61
C PHE A 560 25.04 31.72 12.95
N LYS A 561 25.36 32.54 11.94
CA LYS A 561 25.74 33.96 12.06
C LYS A 561 25.05 34.79 10.99
N ASP A 562 25.05 36.11 11.17
CA ASP A 562 24.61 37.12 10.20
C ASP A 562 23.22 36.83 9.59
N ILE A 563 22.26 36.44 10.44
CA ILE A 563 20.92 36.06 10.00
C ILE A 563 20.11 37.32 9.69
N LYS A 564 19.71 37.45 8.42
CA LYS A 564 18.92 38.56 7.91
C LYS A 564 17.69 38.04 7.16
N VAL A 565 16.51 38.54 7.52
CA VAL A 565 15.27 38.35 6.76
C VAL A 565 14.90 39.67 6.13
N THR A 566 14.70 39.67 4.81
CA THR A 566 14.29 40.85 4.04
C THR A 566 12.98 40.59 3.31
N GLY A 567 12.04 41.52 3.44
CA GLY A 567 10.74 41.46 2.76
C GLY A 567 10.81 41.94 1.31
N PRO A 568 9.68 41.91 0.59
CA PRO A 568 9.56 42.47 -0.75
C PRO A 568 10.02 43.94 -0.77
N GLY A 569 10.75 44.34 -1.82
CA GLY A 569 11.33 45.68 -1.91
C GLY A 569 12.57 45.93 -1.04
N GLY A 570 13.11 44.91 -0.37
CA GLY A 570 14.38 44.99 0.36
C GLY A 570 14.29 45.47 1.81
N ALA A 571 13.08 45.69 2.34
CA ALA A 571 12.85 46.06 3.73
C ALA A 571 13.46 45.01 4.70
N ALA A 572 14.30 45.42 5.64
CA ALA A 572 14.83 44.52 6.66
C ALA A 572 13.76 44.21 7.72
N LEU A 573 13.35 42.94 7.81
CA LEU A 573 12.32 42.46 8.73
C LEU A 573 12.93 41.83 9.99
N PHE A 574 14.13 41.26 9.86
CA PHE A 574 14.94 40.76 10.96
C PHE A 574 16.43 40.84 10.61
N ASN A 575 17.28 41.12 11.58
CA ASN A 575 18.74 41.09 11.45
C ASN A 575 19.38 40.74 12.80
N SER A 576 20.30 39.77 12.82
CA SER A 576 21.06 39.40 14.03
C SER A 576 22.41 38.77 13.68
N ASP A 577 23.47 39.33 14.24
CA ASP A 577 24.85 38.80 14.22
C ASP A 577 25.16 37.91 15.45
N PHE A 578 24.28 37.93 16.46
CA PHE A 578 24.48 37.30 17.77
C PHE A 578 25.71 37.79 18.53
N GLY A 579 26.05 39.08 18.38
CA GLY A 579 27.08 39.77 19.15
C GLY A 579 26.89 39.67 20.67
N ALA A 580 27.94 40.00 21.43
CA ALA A 580 27.92 39.91 22.89
C ALA A 580 26.80 40.79 23.49
N GLY A 581 25.91 40.18 24.27
CA GLY A 581 24.76 40.85 24.88
C GLY A 581 23.49 40.92 24.01
N VAL A 582 23.50 40.42 22.76
CA VAL A 582 22.30 40.36 21.90
C VAL A 582 21.34 39.28 22.43
N PRO A 583 20.09 39.63 22.83
CA PRO A 583 19.14 38.64 23.33
C PRO A 583 18.61 37.73 22.22
N VAL A 584 18.64 36.41 22.45
CA VAL A 584 17.98 35.40 21.59
C VAL A 584 16.49 35.24 21.88
N THR A 585 15.85 36.23 22.53
CA THR A 585 14.43 36.18 22.94
C THR A 585 13.45 35.99 21.77
N ASN A 586 13.85 36.40 20.56
CA ASN A 586 13.10 36.17 19.32
C ASN A 586 13.24 34.73 18.78
N TRP A 587 13.97 33.82 19.44
CA TRP A 587 14.12 32.43 19.01
C TRP A 587 13.42 31.48 19.98
N ASN A 588 12.33 30.86 19.52
CA ASN A 588 11.69 29.78 20.24
C ASN A 588 12.44 28.47 19.99
N VAL A 589 13.09 27.95 21.03
CA VAL A 589 13.78 26.66 20.98
C VAL A 589 12.74 25.54 21.06
N VAL A 590 12.56 24.82 19.95
CA VAL A 590 11.65 23.67 19.87
C VAL A 590 12.31 22.44 20.46
N ARG A 591 13.61 22.22 20.18
CA ARG A 591 14.39 21.09 20.70
C ARG A 591 15.90 21.32 20.61
N GLY A 592 16.64 20.86 21.61
CA GLY A 592 18.10 20.87 21.64
C GLY A 592 18.72 22.03 22.40
N ASP A 593 20.04 21.98 22.56
CA ASP A 593 20.80 22.96 23.33
C ASP A 593 21.24 24.13 22.43
N TRP A 594 20.45 25.20 22.42
CA TRP A 594 20.67 26.40 21.61
C TRP A 594 21.08 27.60 22.46
N LYS A 595 22.18 28.29 22.12
CA LYS A 595 22.69 29.46 22.86
C LYS A 595 23.36 30.47 21.91
N ALA A 596 23.26 31.77 22.20
CA ALA A 596 24.15 32.75 21.58
C ALA A 596 25.50 32.77 22.31
N GLU A 597 26.58 32.47 21.60
CA GLU A 597 27.95 32.41 22.13
C GLU A 597 28.96 32.67 21.00
N GLY A 598 30.02 33.42 21.29
CA GLY A 598 31.11 33.64 20.32
C GLY A 598 30.69 34.37 19.04
N GLY A 599 29.69 35.26 19.14
CA GLY A 599 29.13 35.96 17.99
C GLY A 599 28.33 35.04 17.06
N ALA A 600 27.67 34.01 17.60
CA ALA A 600 26.95 33.00 16.82
C ALA A 600 25.78 32.42 17.62
N PHE A 601 24.72 32.00 16.94
CA PHE A 601 23.70 31.13 17.52
C PHE A 601 24.12 29.68 17.31
N ARG A 602 24.48 29.00 18.40
CA ARG A 602 25.06 27.66 18.41
C ARG A 602 24.06 26.62 18.85
N GLN A 603 24.13 25.47 18.21
CA GLN A 603 23.48 24.23 18.59
C GLN A 603 24.58 23.22 18.95
N THR A 604 24.49 22.58 20.12
CA THR A 604 25.53 21.63 20.61
C THR A 604 25.03 20.22 20.92
N ASN A 605 23.74 19.92 20.76
CA ASN A 605 23.18 18.60 21.07
C ASN A 605 23.26 17.66 19.86
N LEU A 606 23.92 16.51 19.99
CA LEU A 606 24.06 15.51 18.91
C LEU A 606 22.79 14.65 18.67
N GLY A 607 21.61 15.11 19.09
CA GLY A 607 20.32 14.45 18.86
C GLY A 607 19.71 14.70 17.47
N THR A 608 18.56 14.09 17.22
CA THR A 608 17.77 14.24 15.99
C THR A 608 16.67 15.30 16.14
N ASP A 609 16.29 15.97 15.05
CA ASP A 609 15.25 17.02 15.04
C ASP A 609 15.50 18.16 16.05
N MET A 610 16.74 18.64 16.13
CA MET A 610 17.10 19.78 16.97
C MET A 610 16.71 21.06 16.23
N ARG A 611 15.86 21.91 16.80
CA ARG A 611 15.25 23.06 16.10
C ARG A 611 15.09 24.29 16.96
N ALA A 612 15.31 25.46 16.34
CA ALA A 612 14.94 26.77 16.85
C ALA A 612 14.21 27.57 15.76
N VAL A 613 13.13 28.24 16.11
CA VAL A 613 12.22 28.92 15.18
C VAL A 613 12.15 30.40 15.51
N LEU A 614 12.26 31.27 14.49
CA LEU A 614 12.20 32.71 14.69
C LEU A 614 10.75 33.13 15.02
N ARG A 615 10.58 33.72 16.20
CA ARG A 615 9.38 34.42 16.66
C ARG A 615 9.61 35.91 16.56
N SER A 616 9.02 36.51 15.54
CA SER A 616 9.03 37.95 15.31
C SER A 616 7.74 38.31 14.59
N PRO A 617 6.95 39.29 15.08
CA PRO A 617 5.72 39.71 14.40
C PRO A 617 5.95 40.17 12.95
N ALA A 618 7.15 40.64 12.63
CA ALA A 618 7.53 41.03 11.26
C ALA A 618 7.84 39.84 10.33
N VAL A 619 7.94 38.61 10.86
CA VAL A 619 8.36 37.41 10.11
C VAL A 619 7.36 36.25 10.20
N GLU A 620 6.45 36.25 11.19
CA GLU A 620 5.59 35.10 11.51
C GLU A 620 4.59 34.65 10.42
N ALA A 621 4.25 35.53 9.48
CA ALA A 621 3.27 35.24 8.42
C ALA A 621 3.77 35.59 7.00
N LEU A 622 5.09 35.53 6.75
CA LEU A 622 5.61 35.91 5.43
C LEU A 622 5.30 34.89 4.34
N SER A 623 4.80 35.40 3.21
CA SER A 623 4.56 34.68 1.96
C SER A 623 5.72 34.80 0.96
N ASN A 624 6.53 35.87 1.07
CA ASN A 624 7.65 36.20 0.19
C ASN A 624 8.73 36.95 0.98
N TYR A 625 9.98 36.49 0.92
CA TYR A 625 11.14 37.07 1.60
C TYR A 625 12.45 36.49 1.07
N THR A 626 13.57 37.17 1.33
CA THR A 626 14.93 36.62 1.21
C THR A 626 15.51 36.41 2.60
N LEU A 627 15.94 35.18 2.88
CA LEU A 627 16.72 34.79 4.07
C LEU A 627 18.19 34.70 3.68
N THR A 628 19.05 35.41 4.40
CA THR A 628 20.51 35.34 4.28
C THR A 628 21.09 34.95 5.64
N LEU A 629 22.09 34.07 5.66
CA LEU A 629 22.85 33.71 6.86
C LEU A 629 24.20 33.09 6.50
N LYS A 630 25.09 32.95 7.49
CA LYS A 630 26.26 32.07 7.45
C LYS A 630 26.02 30.89 8.39
N ALA A 631 26.40 29.68 7.98
CA ALA A 631 26.30 28.47 8.78
C ALA A 631 27.61 27.69 8.74
N ARG A 632 27.99 27.07 9.87
CA ARG A 632 29.19 26.24 9.99
C ARG A 632 28.89 25.01 10.83
N LYS A 633 29.16 23.82 10.28
CA LYS A 633 29.22 22.56 11.04
C LYS A 633 30.42 22.60 12.00
N ILE A 634 30.21 22.17 13.24
CA ILE A 634 31.24 22.05 14.27
C ILE A 634 31.68 20.58 14.40
N SER A 635 30.74 19.66 14.59
CA SER A 635 30.99 18.21 14.73
C SER A 635 29.73 17.39 14.42
N GLY A 636 29.84 16.06 14.31
CA GLY A 636 28.71 15.15 14.10
C GLY A 636 28.62 14.53 12.70
N ALA A 637 27.57 13.77 12.43
CA ALA A 637 27.45 12.91 11.25
C ALA A 637 26.93 13.64 9.99
N GLU A 638 25.98 14.56 10.14
CA GLU A 638 25.30 15.26 9.05
C GLU A 638 25.71 16.74 8.98
N GLY A 639 25.01 17.60 8.25
CA GLY A 639 25.20 19.05 8.26
C GLY A 639 24.12 19.79 9.06
N PHE A 640 23.40 20.70 8.41
CA PHE A 640 22.47 21.61 9.09
C PHE A 640 21.20 21.86 8.27
N LEU A 641 20.16 22.32 8.95
CA LEU A 641 18.80 22.47 8.43
C LEU A 641 18.43 23.95 8.41
N ILE A 642 18.04 24.48 7.24
CA ILE A 642 17.51 25.85 7.11
C ILE A 642 16.00 25.77 6.93
N MET A 643 15.23 26.15 7.94
CA MET A 643 13.77 26.03 7.92
C MET A 643 13.09 27.27 7.32
N PHE A 644 12.03 27.05 6.56
CA PHE A 644 11.22 28.09 5.93
C PHE A 644 9.75 27.67 5.86
N ARG A 645 8.84 28.66 5.75
CA ARG A 645 7.38 28.45 5.84
C ARG A 645 7.00 27.62 7.08
N VAL A 646 7.58 27.93 8.23
CA VAL A 646 7.26 27.26 9.50
C VAL A 646 5.90 27.77 9.97
N GLY A 647 4.84 26.99 9.72
CA GLY A 647 3.47 27.28 10.18
C GLY A 647 3.18 26.74 11.58
N GLY A 648 3.94 25.73 12.03
CA GLY A 648 3.84 25.19 13.37
C GLY A 648 4.93 24.16 13.69
N ALA A 649 4.94 23.62 14.91
CA ALA A 649 5.98 22.69 15.37
C ALA A 649 6.07 21.36 14.57
N GLY A 650 5.07 21.04 13.74
CA GLY A 650 5.03 19.88 12.85
C GLY A 650 4.42 20.16 11.47
N ASP A 651 4.47 21.43 11.02
CA ASP A 651 4.14 21.85 9.65
C ASP A 651 5.14 22.92 9.20
N TYR A 652 6.11 22.51 8.40
CA TYR A 652 7.25 23.33 7.97
C TYR A 652 7.97 22.70 6.78
N TYR A 653 8.78 23.50 6.09
CA TYR A 653 9.78 23.03 5.16
C TYR A 653 11.17 23.25 5.74
N TRP A 654 12.13 22.42 5.38
CA TRP A 654 13.54 22.75 5.55
C TRP A 654 14.36 22.40 4.31
N TRP A 655 15.49 23.07 4.17
CA TRP A 655 16.59 22.63 3.32
C TRP A 655 17.58 21.88 4.21
N ASN A 656 17.63 20.57 4.04
CA ASN A 656 18.59 19.70 4.68
C ASN A 656 19.89 19.73 3.87
N LEU A 657 20.93 20.30 4.46
CA LEU A 657 22.24 20.46 3.85
C LEU A 657 23.22 19.50 4.50
N GLY A 658 23.62 18.43 3.78
CA GLY A 658 24.53 17.42 4.31
C GLY A 658 23.85 16.32 5.13
N GLY A 659 22.62 15.94 4.76
CA GLY A 659 21.94 14.78 5.34
C GLY A 659 22.53 13.44 4.87
N TRP A 660 22.08 12.35 5.48
CA TRP A 660 22.48 10.96 5.19
C TRP A 660 24.01 10.81 5.24
N ASN A 661 24.59 10.98 6.42
CA ASN A 661 26.05 10.97 6.65
C ASN A 661 26.82 11.99 5.78
N ASN A 662 26.26 13.18 5.58
CA ASN A 662 26.87 14.27 4.81
C ASN A 662 27.13 13.90 3.33
N THR A 663 26.24 13.11 2.72
CA THR A 663 26.34 12.67 1.31
C THR A 663 25.33 13.32 0.38
N ARG A 664 24.23 13.90 0.91
CA ARG A 664 23.12 14.42 0.10
C ARG A 664 22.56 15.74 0.66
N HIS A 665 21.83 16.46 -0.20
CA HIS A 665 21.06 17.64 0.16
C HIS A 665 19.61 17.45 -0.34
N ALA A 666 18.62 17.88 0.43
CA ALA A 666 17.21 17.74 0.08
C ALA A 666 16.38 18.92 0.60
N VAL A 667 15.32 19.30 -0.12
CA VAL A 667 14.25 20.13 0.44
C VAL A 667 13.15 19.18 0.91
N GLU A 668 12.84 19.22 2.20
CA GLU A 668 11.90 18.30 2.85
C GLU A 668 10.72 19.07 3.42
N ARG A 669 9.56 18.41 3.52
CA ARG A 669 8.33 18.95 4.11
C ARG A 669 7.89 18.07 5.27
N ALA A 670 7.85 18.62 6.47
CA ALA A 670 7.13 18.04 7.59
C ALA A 670 5.67 18.49 7.56
N ALA A 671 4.74 17.57 7.73
CA ALA A 671 3.30 17.86 7.84
C ALA A 671 2.62 16.87 8.79
N GLY A 672 1.51 17.29 9.42
CA GLY A 672 0.61 16.41 10.16
C GLY A 672 1.02 16.00 11.58
N GLY A 673 2.15 16.50 12.12
CA GLY A 673 2.72 16.03 13.39
C GLY A 673 1.75 16.02 14.59
N GLY A 674 0.85 17.00 14.70
CA GLY A 674 -0.14 17.04 15.79
C GLY A 674 -1.17 15.90 15.78
N TRP A 675 -1.51 15.35 14.61
CA TRP A 675 -2.44 14.23 14.49
C TRP A 675 -1.78 12.89 14.86
N ILE A 676 -0.52 12.69 14.46
CA ILE A 676 0.24 11.47 14.78
C ILE A 676 0.44 11.35 16.30
N VAL A 677 0.84 12.44 16.98
CA VAL A 677 1.03 12.45 18.44
C VAL A 677 -0.28 12.11 19.18
N VAL A 678 -1.41 12.68 18.73
CA VAL A 678 -2.74 12.36 19.29
C VAL A 678 -3.15 10.91 19.00
N GLY A 679 -2.89 10.40 17.79
CA GLY A 679 -3.17 9.01 17.42
C GLY A 679 -2.42 8.01 18.30
N THR A 680 -1.12 8.23 18.52
CA THR A 680 -0.29 7.42 19.42
C THR A 680 -0.78 7.49 20.87
N GLY A 681 -1.16 8.69 21.34
CA GLY A 681 -1.75 8.87 22.68
C GLY A 681 -3.07 8.11 22.86
N LEU A 682 -3.97 8.15 21.86
CA LEU A 682 -5.20 7.37 21.86
C LEU A 682 -4.94 5.87 21.82
N ALA A 683 -3.98 5.41 21.00
CA ALA A 683 -3.58 4.01 20.94
C ALA A 683 -3.05 3.49 22.29
N ALA A 684 -2.25 4.29 23.00
CA ALA A 684 -1.77 3.95 24.34
C ALA A 684 -2.91 3.83 25.37
N ILE A 685 -3.87 4.77 25.37
CA ILE A 685 -5.05 4.73 26.25
C ILE A 685 -5.92 3.50 25.93
N LEU A 686 -6.20 3.24 24.65
CA LEU A 686 -7.00 2.10 24.21
C LEU A 686 -6.32 0.77 24.52
N GLY A 687 -5.02 0.64 24.25
CA GLY A 687 -4.25 -0.58 24.55
C GLY A 687 -4.18 -0.88 26.05
N HIS A 688 -4.09 0.14 26.91
CA HIS A 688 -4.16 -0.03 28.36
C HIS A 688 -5.57 -0.44 28.84
N THR A 689 -6.63 0.18 28.30
CA THR A 689 -8.01 -0.06 28.74
C THR A 689 -8.67 -1.30 28.12
N TYR A 690 -8.18 -1.77 26.97
CA TYR A 690 -8.67 -2.93 26.23
C TYR A 690 -7.51 -3.85 25.82
N SER A 691 -6.64 -4.19 26.77
CA SER A 691 -5.47 -5.04 26.50
C SER A 691 -5.90 -6.42 25.97
N PRO A 692 -5.41 -6.87 24.80
CA PRO A 692 -5.73 -8.19 24.27
C PRO A 692 -5.20 -9.30 25.20
N PHE A 693 -4.05 -9.07 25.84
CA PHE A 693 -3.45 -9.96 26.84
C PHE A 693 -4.32 -10.16 28.09
N LEU A 694 -5.22 -9.22 28.37
CA LEU A 694 -6.20 -9.28 29.46
C LEU A 694 -7.62 -9.55 28.94
N ARG A 695 -7.76 -10.17 27.75
CA ARG A 695 -9.05 -10.48 27.09
C ARG A 695 -9.94 -9.24 26.93
N PHE A 696 -9.35 -8.13 26.49
CA PHE A 696 -9.96 -6.81 26.32
C PHE A 696 -10.54 -6.19 27.61
N LYS A 697 -10.07 -6.63 28.78
CA LYS A 697 -10.33 -6.01 30.09
C LYS A 697 -9.12 -5.16 30.49
N GLY A 698 -9.33 -4.07 31.22
CA GLY A 698 -8.25 -3.17 31.59
C GLY A 698 -8.69 -2.03 32.50
N GLY A 699 -7.73 -1.22 32.93
CA GLY A 699 -7.98 -0.05 33.77
C GLY A 699 -8.78 1.03 33.03
N LYS A 700 -9.36 1.99 33.77
CA LYS A 700 -10.17 3.08 33.18
C LYS A 700 -9.38 4.13 32.38
N GLY A 701 -8.09 3.91 32.15
CA GLY A 701 -7.23 4.78 31.33
C GLY A 701 -6.77 6.07 32.00
N VAL A 702 -7.27 6.45 33.18
CA VAL A 702 -7.00 7.76 33.81
C VAL A 702 -5.50 8.08 33.95
N ALA A 703 -4.69 7.15 34.47
CA ALA A 703 -3.25 7.34 34.62
C ALA A 703 -2.52 7.40 33.27
N THR A 704 -2.93 6.59 32.30
CA THR A 704 -2.38 6.60 30.93
C THR A 704 -2.71 7.90 30.22
N SER A 705 -3.96 8.39 30.33
CA SER A 705 -4.37 9.70 29.85
C SER A 705 -3.52 10.81 30.48
N LEU A 706 -3.31 10.79 31.80
CA LEU A 706 -2.44 11.75 32.48
C LEU A 706 -1.01 11.74 31.89
N GLY A 707 -0.42 10.55 31.68
CA GLY A 707 0.90 10.43 31.03
C GLY A 707 0.94 11.01 29.61
N VAL A 708 -0.09 10.77 28.80
CA VAL A 708 -0.24 11.38 27.47
C VAL A 708 -0.35 12.90 27.57
N ILE A 709 -1.13 13.43 28.52
CA ILE A 709 -1.32 14.88 28.68
C ILE A 709 -0.05 15.55 29.17
N VAL A 710 0.74 14.92 30.05
CA VAL A 710 2.07 15.42 30.45
C VAL A 710 2.99 15.53 29.22
N GLY A 711 2.92 14.58 28.27
CA GLY A 711 3.63 14.66 27.00
C GLY A 711 3.10 15.74 26.02
N LEU A 712 1.81 16.09 26.08
CA LEU A 712 1.19 17.13 25.24
C LEU A 712 1.37 18.56 25.79
N SER A 713 1.20 18.72 27.10
CA SER A 713 1.32 19.99 27.82
C SER A 713 1.41 19.75 29.34
N PRO A 714 2.62 19.87 29.93
CA PRO A 714 2.80 19.79 31.38
C PRO A 714 1.95 20.81 32.17
N LEU A 715 1.68 21.99 31.60
CA LEU A 715 0.82 23.01 32.20
C LEU A 715 -0.62 22.54 32.34
N VAL A 716 -1.22 22.01 31.26
CA VAL A 716 -2.60 21.48 31.28
C VAL A 716 -2.70 20.26 32.20
N ALA A 717 -1.68 19.39 32.20
CA ALA A 717 -1.59 18.26 33.13
C ALA A 717 -1.57 18.73 34.59
N GLY A 718 -0.72 19.70 34.93
CA GLY A 718 -0.57 20.25 36.28
C GLY A 718 -1.85 20.91 36.79
N LEU A 719 -2.50 21.75 35.99
CA LEU A 719 -3.77 22.40 36.34
C LEU A 719 -4.90 21.38 36.56
N SER A 720 -5.00 20.37 35.69
CA SER A 720 -6.00 19.31 35.81
C SER A 720 -5.75 18.40 37.03
N LEU A 721 -4.48 18.13 37.35
CA LEU A 721 -4.08 17.40 38.55
C LEU A 721 -4.34 18.21 39.83
N GLY A 722 -4.20 19.54 39.78
CA GLY A 722 -4.61 20.45 40.86
C GLY A 722 -6.12 20.34 41.15
N VAL A 723 -6.97 20.38 40.11
CA VAL A 723 -8.42 20.17 40.27
C VAL A 723 -8.73 18.77 40.80
N PHE A 724 -8.07 17.72 40.30
CA PHE A 724 -8.20 16.37 40.85
C PHE A 724 -7.92 16.36 42.36
N ALA A 725 -6.78 16.89 42.79
CA ALA A 725 -6.35 16.89 44.19
C ALA A 725 -7.32 17.67 45.10
N LEU A 726 -7.75 18.86 44.66
CA LEU A 726 -8.72 19.68 45.39
C LEU A 726 -10.07 18.97 45.57
N VAL A 727 -10.60 18.37 44.51
CA VAL A 727 -11.89 17.64 44.56
C VAL A 727 -11.78 16.41 45.45
N VAL A 728 -10.67 15.65 45.38
CA VAL A 728 -10.46 14.47 46.25
C VAL A 728 -10.26 14.89 47.70
N ALA A 729 -9.56 15.98 47.99
CA ALA A 729 -9.40 16.49 49.34
C ALA A 729 -10.74 16.94 49.96
N ALA A 730 -11.57 17.65 49.19
CA ALA A 730 -12.86 18.16 49.65
C ALA A 730 -13.94 17.07 49.80
N THR A 731 -14.00 16.12 48.87
CA THR A 731 -15.12 15.15 48.78
C THR A 731 -14.76 13.73 49.19
N ARG A 732 -13.46 13.39 49.24
CA ARG A 732 -12.92 12.03 49.32
C ARG A 732 -13.35 11.10 48.17
N PHE A 733 -13.87 11.61 47.05
CA PHE A 733 -14.25 10.78 45.90
C PHE A 733 -13.22 10.85 44.75
N VAL A 734 -12.43 9.79 44.60
CA VAL A 734 -11.44 9.65 43.51
C VAL A 734 -12.09 9.69 42.12
N SER A 735 -13.26 9.07 41.97
CA SER A 735 -14.02 9.05 40.72
C SER A 735 -14.51 10.43 40.28
N LEU A 736 -15.06 11.21 41.22
CA LEU A 736 -15.49 12.59 40.97
C LEU A 736 -14.30 13.47 40.59
N GLY A 737 -13.18 13.35 41.31
CA GLY A 737 -11.93 14.02 40.97
C GLY A 737 -11.45 13.67 39.56
N SER A 738 -11.45 12.40 39.18
CA SER A 738 -11.03 11.95 37.83
C SER A 738 -11.91 12.50 36.71
N ILE A 739 -13.23 12.57 36.91
CA ILE A 739 -14.17 13.13 35.92
C ILE A 739 -13.95 14.63 35.76
N LEU A 740 -13.88 15.37 36.87
CA LEU A 740 -13.71 16.82 36.83
C LEU A 740 -12.35 17.22 36.26
N ALA A 741 -11.28 16.51 36.60
CA ALA A 741 -9.96 16.74 36.00
C ALA A 741 -9.93 16.53 34.47
N ALA A 742 -10.63 15.52 33.96
CA ALA A 742 -10.73 15.28 32.52
C ALA A 742 -11.57 16.36 31.80
N LEU A 743 -12.63 16.86 32.44
CA LEU A 743 -13.41 18.00 31.93
C LEU A 743 -12.59 19.31 31.96
N THR A 744 -11.87 19.57 33.04
CA THR A 744 -10.93 20.71 33.15
C THR A 744 -9.89 20.66 32.04
N GLN A 745 -9.23 19.52 31.84
CA GLN A 745 -8.27 19.29 30.75
C GLN A 745 -8.88 19.63 29.38
N ALA A 746 -10.07 19.11 29.08
CA ALA A 746 -10.74 19.36 27.82
C ALA A 746 -10.96 20.87 27.61
N SER A 747 -11.49 21.58 28.61
CA SER A 747 -11.70 23.03 28.57
C SER A 747 -10.41 23.83 28.43
N LEU A 748 -9.34 23.47 29.16
CA LEU A 748 -8.05 24.18 29.12
C LEU A 748 -7.42 24.18 27.72
N PHE A 749 -7.60 23.14 26.90
CA PHE A 749 -7.11 23.12 25.51
C PHE A 749 -7.86 24.10 24.58
N TRP A 750 -9.04 24.59 24.95
CA TRP A 750 -9.79 25.61 24.19
C TRP A 750 -9.52 27.05 24.67
N LEU A 751 -8.87 27.23 25.82
CA LEU A 751 -8.49 28.55 26.33
C LEU A 751 -7.19 29.07 25.70
N PRO A 752 -6.94 30.40 25.72
CA PRO A 752 -5.77 31.06 25.12
C PRO A 752 -4.45 30.82 25.90
N LEU A 753 -4.21 29.60 26.35
CA LEU A 753 -3.05 29.19 27.17
C LEU A 753 -1.81 28.78 26.35
N PHE A 754 -1.93 28.77 25.02
CA PHE A 754 -0.84 28.44 24.09
C PHE A 754 -0.49 29.72 23.32
N ASP A 755 0.38 30.55 23.90
CA ASP A 755 0.84 31.82 23.33
C ASP A 755 -0.33 32.77 22.92
N GLY A 756 -1.31 32.94 23.81
CA GLY A 756 -2.51 33.75 23.57
C GLY A 756 -3.56 33.09 22.66
N HIS A 757 -3.32 31.85 22.22
CA HIS A 757 -4.18 31.08 21.32
C HIS A 757 -4.63 29.77 21.98
N ALA A 758 -5.72 29.20 21.46
CA ALA A 758 -6.16 27.85 21.82
C ALA A 758 -5.18 26.79 21.28
N ALA A 759 -5.16 25.61 21.89
CA ALA A 759 -4.27 24.53 21.47
C ALA A 759 -4.49 24.11 20.00
N PRO A 760 -3.51 23.44 19.36
CA PRO A 760 -3.70 22.86 18.03
C PRO A 760 -4.99 22.03 17.95
N LEU A 761 -5.69 22.09 16.81
CA LEU A 761 -6.97 21.39 16.63
C LEU A 761 -6.94 19.89 17.01
N PRO A 762 -5.87 19.11 16.71
CA PRO A 762 -5.79 17.73 17.17
C PRO A 762 -5.87 17.58 18.70
N PHE A 763 -5.21 18.47 19.46
CA PHE A 763 -5.15 18.41 20.92
C PHE A 763 -6.49 18.80 21.55
N ARG A 764 -7.19 19.76 20.94
CA ARG A 764 -8.56 20.14 21.32
C ARG A 764 -9.55 19.00 21.15
N LEU A 765 -9.53 18.32 20.01
CA LEU A 765 -10.39 17.16 19.76
C LEU A 765 -10.00 15.96 20.64
N PHE A 766 -8.70 15.73 20.85
CA PHE A 766 -8.21 14.72 21.79
C PHE A 766 -8.74 14.96 23.21
N GLY A 767 -8.67 16.20 23.72
CA GLY A 767 -9.17 16.55 25.05
C GLY A 767 -10.66 16.21 25.22
N LEU A 768 -11.49 16.57 24.23
CA LEU A 768 -12.92 16.23 24.23
C LEU A 768 -13.16 14.71 24.20
N LEU A 769 -12.48 13.97 23.31
CA LEU A 769 -12.63 12.53 23.18
C LEU A 769 -12.14 11.77 24.41
N ALA A 770 -11.01 12.18 24.99
CA ALA A 770 -10.46 11.61 26.22
C ALA A 770 -11.39 11.86 27.43
N ALA A 771 -11.94 13.07 27.56
CA ALA A 771 -12.91 13.38 28.61
C ALA A 771 -14.20 12.55 28.47
N LEU A 772 -14.76 12.46 27.26
CA LEU A 772 -15.92 11.61 26.98
C LEU A 772 -15.63 10.14 27.30
N PHE A 773 -14.46 9.63 26.94
CA PHE A 773 -14.03 8.27 27.25
C PHE A 773 -13.94 8.01 28.76
N VAL A 774 -13.33 8.93 29.52
CA VAL A 774 -13.24 8.85 30.98
C VAL A 774 -14.64 8.85 31.62
N ILE A 775 -15.57 9.68 31.13
CA ILE A 775 -16.97 9.72 31.59
C ILE A 775 -17.67 8.39 31.31
N VAL A 776 -17.54 7.85 30.09
CA VAL A 776 -18.11 6.54 29.72
C VAL A 776 -17.56 5.42 30.62
N LYS A 777 -16.26 5.40 30.90
CA LYS A 777 -15.62 4.43 31.82
C LYS A 777 -15.96 4.65 33.30
N HIS A 778 -16.59 5.78 33.65
CA HIS A 778 -17.06 6.09 35.00
C HIS A 778 -18.58 5.97 35.18
N ARG A 779 -19.37 5.56 34.18
CA ARG A 779 -20.84 5.40 34.28
C ARG A 779 -21.30 4.71 35.57
N GLY A 780 -20.68 3.59 35.96
CA GLY A 780 -21.01 2.89 37.21
C GLY A 780 -20.61 3.61 38.51
N ASN A 781 -19.61 4.51 38.46
CA ASN A 781 -19.27 5.38 39.59
C ASN A 781 -20.19 6.60 39.67
N ILE A 782 -20.61 7.13 38.52
CA ILE A 782 -21.61 8.22 38.43
C ILE A 782 -22.93 7.76 39.04
N GLU A 783 -23.37 6.54 38.73
CA GLU A 783 -24.60 5.99 39.31
C GLU A 783 -24.47 5.77 40.84
N ARG A 784 -23.33 5.25 41.33
CA ARG A 784 -23.09 5.16 42.79
C ARG A 784 -22.96 6.50 43.49
N LEU A 785 -22.41 7.53 42.83
CA LEU A 785 -22.39 8.90 43.35
C LEU A 785 -23.81 9.44 43.48
N ARG A 786 -24.66 9.22 42.46
CA ARG A 786 -26.08 9.59 42.47
C ARG A 786 -26.88 8.85 43.56
N GLN A 787 -26.56 7.58 43.81
CA GLN A 787 -27.19 6.75 44.85
C GLN A 787 -26.60 6.98 46.26
N GLY A 788 -25.54 7.78 46.39
CA GLY A 788 -24.84 8.00 47.68
C GLY A 788 -23.98 6.81 48.15
N THR A 789 -23.79 5.79 47.31
CA THR A 789 -23.12 4.50 47.63
C THR A 789 -21.67 4.42 47.14
N GLU A 790 -21.12 5.48 46.54
CA GLU A 790 -19.74 5.49 46.07
C GLU A 790 -18.74 5.46 47.25
N THR A 791 -17.66 4.70 47.08
CA THR A 791 -16.66 4.50 48.14
C THR A 791 -15.82 5.76 48.38
N ARG A 792 -15.79 6.25 49.61
CA ARG A 792 -14.88 7.35 50.01
C ARG A 792 -13.46 6.84 50.19
N PHE A 793 -12.50 7.62 49.71
CA PHE A 793 -11.07 7.39 49.89
C PHE A 793 -10.72 7.35 51.38
N GLY A 794 -10.02 6.30 51.81
CA GLY A 794 -9.67 6.05 53.21
C GLY A 794 -10.75 5.38 54.06
N ALA A 795 -11.91 5.00 53.51
CA ALA A 795 -12.87 4.17 54.23
C ALA A 795 -12.36 2.71 54.36
N LYS A 796 -12.43 2.12 55.56
CA LYS A 796 -12.20 0.67 55.74
C LYS A 796 -13.28 -0.11 55.00
N LYS A 797 -12.90 -1.21 54.33
CA LYS A 797 -13.87 -2.21 53.86
C LYS A 797 -14.62 -2.79 55.07
N PRO A 798 -15.93 -3.07 54.97
CA PRO A 798 -16.58 -4.00 55.89
C PRO A 798 -15.93 -5.39 55.75
N ASP A 799 -15.82 -6.12 56.86
CA ASP A 799 -15.31 -7.49 56.84
C ASP A 799 -16.22 -8.39 55.99
N ALA A 800 -15.61 -9.24 55.17
CA ALA A 800 -16.33 -10.24 54.41
C ALA A 800 -16.76 -11.38 55.34
N GLY A 801 -18.08 -11.56 55.49
CA GLY A 801 -18.64 -12.80 56.05
C GLY A 801 -18.28 -14.01 55.19
N PRO A 802 -18.36 -15.24 55.74
CA PRO A 802 -17.83 -16.44 55.10
C PRO A 802 -18.52 -16.75 53.76
N GLU A 803 -17.74 -17.31 52.84
CA GLU A 803 -18.19 -17.71 51.51
C GLU A 803 -19.28 -18.79 51.59
N ASN A 804 -20.44 -18.52 50.97
CA ASN A 804 -21.35 -19.58 50.54
C ASN A 804 -20.94 -20.06 49.15
N THR A 805 -20.81 -21.37 49.01
CA THR A 805 -20.46 -22.07 47.77
C THR A 805 -21.53 -21.90 46.67
N PRO A 806 -21.14 -21.98 45.38
CA PRO A 806 -22.07 -21.83 44.26
C PRO A 806 -22.92 -23.09 44.03
N PRO A 807 -24.18 -22.96 43.55
CA PRO A 807 -24.91 -24.06 42.94
C PRO A 807 -24.34 -24.38 41.54
N VAL A 808 -24.55 -25.64 41.13
CA VAL A 808 -24.07 -26.30 39.89
C VAL A 808 -24.75 -25.73 38.63
#